data_AF-A0AB73KQ66-F1
#
_entry.id   AF-A0AB73KQ66-F1
#
_cell.length_a   1.000
_cell.length_b   1.000
_cell.length_c   1.000
_cell.angle_alpha   90.00
_cell.angle_beta   90.00
_cell.angle_gamma   90.00
#
_symmetry.space_group_name_H-M   'P 1'
#
loop_
_entity.id
_entity.type
_entity.pdbx_description
1 polymer ?
#
loop_
_entity_poly.entity_id
_entity_poly.type
_entity_poly.pdbx_seq_one_letter_code
_entity_poly.pdbx_strand_id
1 'polypeptide(L)'
;MEAVEAVPRPNGLRTSPPPAVPGPAQEQAPGTTPDPGAAGGPEPGSAPRTVWPGSSEPLGARFRTGPDGRPGTNFALWAGGAESVELCLFEADGTETRAPLTELTHEIWHGFVPGVLPGQRYGYRVSGRWDPWTGARWNPAKLLLDPYARAVDGDFTLPSEVYAHVRDWPERQIADTVRDNRDSAPLVPKGVVVHDDDDWSDDHRPKTPWSDSVIYELHVKGFTKRHPGIPEELRGTYAGLAHPAAIEHLTRLGVTAVELLPVHQFAHEEHLERAGLKNYWGYNSIGYFAPHSGYAAGGTRGEQVGEFKRMVRALHAAGIEVILDVVYNHTAEGGELGPTLSLRGIDNRGYYRLQDDPRRYADYTGCGNTLHVVQPHVLRLITDSLRYWVTEMGVDGFRFDLAAALARSMHDVDMLSPFLAVIAQDPVLRRVKLIAEPWDVGMGGYQVGAFPPLWTEWNDRYRDAVRDFWRGAQHDVRDLGYRLSGSSDLYAWGGRRPYASVNFITAHDGFTLRDLVSYESKHNEANGENNNDGTHDNRSWNCGAEGATTDPGINTLRRRQLRNLLSTLLLSTGVPMLVAGDEMGRTQGGNNNAYCQDNEISWIDWSLLDDPDWRGLSTLAARVIALRRAHPVLRRRAFFSGRSQTPGGLPDLTWFTAGGQEMTDDDWFASSHTIGMYLSGDDIPQRDAQGVPITDDSFLIIAHASHRPARFALPGHPWADSYELLLDTTAEDQSRPPGTGYPAGGSVTVPGRSLLLLRALPATTTPAPRTSSH
;
A
#
# COMPACT_ATOMS: atom_id res chain seq x y z
N MET A 1 0.83 51.55 34.11
CA MET A 1 0.10 52.75 34.58
C MET A 1 -1.02 52.27 35.45
N GLU A 2 -1.17 52.82 36.65
CA GLU A 2 -2.15 52.36 37.64
C GLU A 2 -3.58 52.88 37.39
N ALA A 3 -4.56 52.10 37.87
CA ALA A 3 -5.71 52.48 38.73
C ALA A 3 -6.64 53.64 38.29
N VAL A 4 -7.89 53.81 38.78
CA VAL A 4 -8.36 53.93 40.18
C VAL A 4 -9.90 53.75 40.23
N GLU A 5 -10.41 52.99 41.22
CA GLU A 5 -11.66 53.13 42.05
C GLU A 5 -13.01 53.67 41.49
N ALA A 6 -14.19 53.53 42.13
CA ALA A 6 -14.78 52.55 43.08
C ALA A 6 -16.32 52.78 43.18
N VAL A 7 -17.03 51.97 44.01
CA VAL A 7 -18.50 51.95 44.18
C VAL A 7 -19.02 53.00 45.20
N PRO A 8 -20.32 53.35 45.24
CA PRO A 8 -21.19 52.75 46.27
C PRO A 8 -22.69 52.54 45.89
N ARG A 9 -23.43 51.78 46.74
CA ARG A 9 -24.92 51.69 46.80
C ARG A 9 -25.45 52.31 48.12
N PRO A 10 -26.78 52.55 48.23
CA PRO A 10 -27.48 52.19 49.49
C PRO A 10 -28.92 51.61 49.34
N ASN A 11 -29.53 51.29 50.49
CA ASN A 11 -30.83 50.60 50.75
C ASN A 11 -32.07 51.55 50.65
N GLY A 12 -33.36 51.17 50.80
CA GLY A 12 -34.08 49.87 50.90
C GLY A 12 -35.39 49.89 51.76
N LEU A 13 -36.29 48.88 51.60
CA LEU A 13 -37.30 48.31 52.55
C LEU A 13 -38.70 48.95 52.89
N ARG A 14 -39.76 48.08 52.81
CA ARG A 14 -41.10 48.06 53.51
C ARG A 14 -42.20 49.05 53.05
N THR A 15 -43.53 48.88 53.26
CA THR A 15 -44.38 48.03 54.19
C THR A 15 -45.59 47.34 53.50
N SER A 16 -46.51 46.65 54.24
CA SER A 16 -47.59 45.77 53.69
C SER A 16 -48.95 45.77 54.48
N PRO A 17 -49.60 44.64 54.89
CA PRO A 17 -50.99 44.22 54.51
C PRO A 17 -51.95 44.08 55.74
N PRO A 18 -53.14 43.38 55.74
CA PRO A 18 -53.92 42.63 54.73
C PRO A 18 -55.34 43.28 54.52
N PRO A 19 -56.57 42.70 54.69
CA PRO A 19 -57.12 41.39 55.14
C PRO A 19 -57.57 40.49 53.94
N ALA A 20 -58.48 39.48 53.95
CA ALA A 20 -59.38 38.81 54.93
C ALA A 20 -59.68 37.33 54.52
N VAL A 21 -60.20 36.48 55.42
CA VAL A 21 -60.60 35.05 55.16
C VAL A 21 -61.73 34.59 56.12
N PRO A 22 -62.49 33.49 55.86
CA PRO A 22 -62.34 32.18 56.55
C PRO A 22 -62.49 30.95 55.58
N GLY A 23 -62.35 29.65 55.92
CA GLY A 23 -62.22 28.91 57.20
C GLY A 23 -63.51 28.12 57.57
N PRO A 24 -63.51 27.00 58.35
CA PRO A 24 -62.38 26.35 59.06
C PRO A 24 -62.34 24.77 59.10
N ALA A 25 -61.24 24.22 59.67
CA ALA A 25 -61.08 22.93 60.41
C ALA A 25 -61.23 21.57 59.65
N GLN A 26 -60.69 20.41 60.10
CA GLN A 26 -60.06 19.96 61.38
C GLN A 26 -58.67 19.27 61.21
N GLU A 27 -58.06 18.82 62.32
CA GLU A 27 -56.66 18.38 62.49
C GLU A 27 -56.43 16.84 62.54
N GLN A 28 -55.21 16.37 62.24
CA GLN A 28 -54.29 15.64 63.16
C GLN A 28 -52.98 15.18 62.45
N ALA A 29 -51.94 14.83 63.23
CA ALA A 29 -50.58 14.45 62.80
C ALA A 29 -49.84 13.69 63.93
N PRO A 30 -48.58 13.19 63.80
CA PRO A 30 -47.69 13.09 62.63
C PRO A 30 -47.14 11.67 62.37
N GLY A 31 -46.33 11.46 61.30
CA GLY A 31 -45.59 10.20 61.09
C GLY A 31 -44.50 10.24 60.00
N THR A 32 -43.26 9.99 60.40
CA THR A 32 -42.06 9.53 59.63
C THR A 32 -41.94 9.84 58.13
N THR A 33 -40.90 10.60 57.77
CA THR A 33 -40.36 10.76 56.41
C THR A 33 -39.64 9.50 55.89
N PRO A 34 -39.90 9.05 54.64
CA PRO A 34 -39.02 8.15 53.91
C PRO A 34 -37.90 8.91 53.16
N ASP A 35 -36.78 8.22 52.92
CA ASP A 35 -35.55 8.72 52.31
C ASP A 35 -35.61 8.57 50.76
N PRO A 36 -35.24 9.58 49.93
CA PRO A 36 -35.23 9.47 48.47
C PRO A 36 -34.01 8.67 47.95
N GLY A 37 -33.86 7.43 48.39
CA GLY A 37 -32.82 6.50 47.98
C GLY A 37 -33.36 5.34 47.11
N ALA A 38 -32.71 5.10 45.98
CA ALA A 38 -32.85 3.93 45.09
C ALA A 38 -34.24 3.67 44.44
N ALA A 39 -34.41 4.12 43.20
CA ALA A 39 -35.15 3.40 42.15
C ALA A 39 -34.74 3.90 40.75
N GLY A 40 -34.03 3.08 39.99
CA GLY A 40 -33.50 3.43 38.66
C GLY A 40 -32.91 2.21 37.95
N GLY A 41 -33.65 1.11 37.95
CA GLY A 41 -33.24 -0.12 37.26
C GLY A 41 -33.35 0.03 35.73
N PRO A 42 -32.56 -0.74 34.96
CA PRO A 42 -32.68 -0.77 33.50
C PRO A 42 -34.05 -1.33 33.09
N GLU A 43 -34.57 -0.88 31.94
CA GLU A 43 -35.72 -1.53 31.31
C GLU A 43 -35.36 -2.97 30.90
N PRO A 44 -36.34 -3.89 30.86
CA PRO A 44 -36.09 -5.29 30.56
C PRO A 44 -35.68 -5.48 29.09
N GLY A 45 -34.37 -5.55 28.86
CA GLY A 45 -33.81 -5.92 27.56
C GLY A 45 -34.30 -7.29 27.08
N SER A 46 -34.19 -7.52 25.78
CA SER A 46 -34.54 -8.79 25.12
C SER A 46 -33.92 -9.98 25.87
N ALA A 47 -34.70 -11.05 26.07
CA ALA A 47 -34.23 -12.25 26.76
C ALA A 47 -32.89 -12.74 26.17
N PRO A 48 -31.88 -13.06 27.01
CA PRO A 48 -30.52 -13.30 26.54
C PRO A 48 -30.48 -14.47 25.56
N ARG A 49 -29.92 -14.24 24.36
CA ARG A 49 -29.78 -15.31 23.35
C ARG A 49 -28.92 -16.43 23.92
N THR A 50 -29.38 -17.68 23.75
CA THR A 50 -28.68 -18.85 24.26
C THR A 50 -27.38 -19.07 23.50
N VAL A 51 -26.25 -18.84 24.18
CA VAL A 51 -24.92 -19.21 23.69
C VAL A 51 -24.67 -20.69 24.03
N TRP A 52 -24.13 -21.44 23.08
CA TRP A 52 -23.61 -22.81 23.27
C TRP A 52 -22.09 -22.78 23.30
N PRO A 53 -21.39 -23.80 23.83
CA PRO A 53 -19.94 -23.76 24.00
C PRO A 53 -19.13 -23.44 22.73
N GLY A 54 -19.58 -23.88 21.55
CA GLY A 54 -18.91 -23.58 20.28
C GLY A 54 -17.50 -24.18 20.20
N SER A 55 -16.54 -23.38 19.74
CA SER A 55 -15.14 -23.74 19.55
C SER A 55 -14.26 -22.49 19.60
N SER A 56 -13.06 -22.60 20.19
CA SER A 56 -12.03 -21.56 20.17
C SER A 56 -11.42 -21.32 18.79
N GLU A 57 -11.62 -22.23 17.83
CA GLU A 57 -11.04 -22.12 16.50
C GLU A 57 -12.05 -22.37 15.35
N PRO A 58 -11.86 -21.70 14.19
CA PRO A 58 -10.92 -20.59 13.96
C PRO A 58 -11.41 -19.28 14.62
N LEU A 59 -10.53 -18.28 14.69
CA LEU A 59 -10.82 -16.97 15.29
C LEU A 59 -11.77 -16.11 14.44
N GLY A 60 -12.48 -15.20 15.13
CA GLY A 60 -13.52 -14.32 14.60
C GLY A 60 -14.89 -15.00 14.53
N ALA A 61 -15.77 -14.43 13.70
CA ALA A 61 -17.04 -15.05 13.34
C ALA A 61 -16.87 -16.06 12.19
N ARG A 62 -17.45 -17.26 12.33
CA ARG A 62 -17.68 -18.23 11.23
C ARG A 62 -19.10 -18.78 11.25
N PHE A 63 -19.78 -18.63 10.12
CA PHE A 63 -21.12 -19.19 9.91
C PHE A 63 -21.00 -20.70 9.64
N ARG A 64 -21.75 -21.53 10.38
CA ARG A 64 -21.66 -22.99 10.27
C ARG A 64 -22.92 -23.69 10.73
N THR A 65 -23.05 -24.96 10.36
CA THR A 65 -24.00 -25.87 11.02
C THR A 65 -23.48 -26.22 12.42
N GLY A 66 -24.35 -26.08 13.42
CA GLY A 66 -24.08 -26.40 14.83
C GLY A 66 -24.30 -27.89 15.16
N PRO A 67 -24.00 -28.32 16.40
CA PRO A 67 -24.00 -29.73 16.79
C PRO A 67 -25.35 -30.46 16.68
N ASP A 68 -26.49 -29.73 16.70
CA ASP A 68 -27.83 -30.30 16.54
C ASP A 68 -28.41 -30.15 15.11
N GLY A 69 -27.60 -29.71 14.16
CA GLY A 69 -28.00 -29.49 12.77
C GLY A 69 -28.57 -28.11 12.46
N ARG A 70 -28.69 -27.19 13.43
CA ARG A 70 -29.13 -25.81 13.14
C ARG A 70 -28.03 -24.94 12.54
N PRO A 71 -28.34 -24.03 11.59
CA PRO A 71 -27.43 -22.96 11.21
C PRO A 71 -27.23 -21.97 12.37
N GLY A 72 -26.02 -21.42 12.46
CA GLY A 72 -25.64 -20.41 13.44
C GLY A 72 -24.23 -19.89 13.20
N THR A 73 -23.72 -19.06 14.10
CA THR A 73 -22.35 -18.53 14.00
C THR A 73 -21.54 -18.86 15.24
N ASN A 74 -20.33 -19.38 15.03
CA ASN A 74 -19.32 -19.49 16.07
C ASN A 74 -18.54 -18.19 16.14
N PHE A 75 -18.35 -17.67 17.34
CA PHE A 75 -17.54 -16.49 17.65
C PHE A 75 -16.39 -16.93 18.55
N ALA A 76 -15.18 -16.48 18.23
CA ALA A 76 -13.97 -16.77 18.99
C ALA A 76 -13.04 -15.54 19.00
N LEU A 77 -12.72 -15.02 20.19
CA LEU A 77 -11.91 -13.82 20.40
C LEU A 77 -10.76 -14.11 21.37
N TRP A 78 -9.51 -13.96 20.93
CA TRP A 78 -8.38 -13.93 21.87
C TRP A 78 -8.44 -12.63 22.68
N ALA A 79 -8.45 -12.75 24.01
CA ALA A 79 -8.46 -11.62 24.94
C ALA A 79 -7.90 -12.07 26.30
N GLY A 80 -6.59 -12.33 26.34
CA GLY A 80 -5.93 -13.01 27.47
C GLY A 80 -6.02 -12.26 28.81
N GLY A 81 -5.95 -10.93 28.81
CA GLY A 81 -6.10 -10.11 30.01
C GLY A 81 -7.54 -9.75 30.42
N ALA A 82 -8.57 -10.26 29.74
CA ALA A 82 -9.96 -9.88 30.00
C ALA A 82 -10.57 -10.56 31.24
N GLU A 83 -11.46 -9.85 31.93
CA GLU A 83 -12.30 -10.36 33.02
C GLU A 83 -13.62 -10.95 32.51
N SER A 84 -14.16 -10.42 31.42
CA SER A 84 -15.32 -10.96 30.69
C SER A 84 -15.43 -10.42 29.26
N VAL A 85 -16.11 -11.16 28.38
CA VAL A 85 -16.41 -10.76 27.01
C VAL A 85 -17.91 -10.88 26.72
N GLU A 86 -18.56 -9.78 26.33
CA GLU A 86 -19.92 -9.77 25.79
C GLU A 86 -19.88 -9.67 24.26
N LEU A 87 -20.44 -10.66 23.56
CA LEU A 87 -20.81 -10.54 22.16
C LEU A 87 -22.05 -9.65 22.06
N CYS A 88 -21.96 -8.60 21.25
CA CYS A 88 -23.03 -7.62 21.04
C CYS A 88 -23.55 -7.76 19.61
N LEU A 89 -24.81 -8.15 19.45
CA LEU A 89 -25.49 -8.34 18.17
C LEU A 89 -26.44 -7.17 17.90
N PHE A 90 -26.46 -6.66 16.66
CA PHE A 90 -27.24 -5.48 16.30
C PHE A 90 -28.30 -5.78 15.24
N GLU A 91 -29.56 -5.57 15.60
CA GLU A 91 -30.69 -5.66 14.67
C GLU A 91 -30.67 -4.51 13.64
N ALA A 92 -31.59 -4.52 12.68
CA ALA A 92 -31.61 -3.56 11.57
C ALA A 92 -31.79 -2.09 12.03
N ASP A 93 -32.58 -1.87 13.09
CA ASP A 93 -32.86 -0.57 13.71
C ASP A 93 -31.76 -0.07 14.66
N GLY A 94 -30.75 -0.90 14.94
CA GLY A 94 -29.66 -0.61 15.88
C GLY A 94 -29.86 -1.17 17.29
N THR A 95 -30.95 -1.90 17.57
CA THR A 95 -31.17 -2.57 18.86
C THR A 95 -30.03 -3.53 19.19
N GLU A 96 -29.36 -3.31 20.32
CA GLU A 96 -28.27 -4.13 20.82
C GLU A 96 -28.81 -5.30 21.67
N THR A 97 -28.47 -6.53 21.29
CA THR A 97 -28.66 -7.74 22.10
C THR A 97 -27.29 -8.26 22.55
N ARG A 98 -27.05 -8.31 23.88
CA ARG A 98 -25.79 -8.85 24.42
C ARG A 98 -25.90 -10.31 24.80
N ALA A 99 -24.81 -11.04 24.61
CA ALA A 99 -24.68 -12.46 24.90
C ALA A 99 -23.26 -12.73 25.48
N PRO A 100 -23.13 -13.19 26.73
CA PRO A 100 -21.81 -13.44 27.31
C PRO A 100 -21.15 -14.65 26.66
N LEU A 101 -19.88 -14.53 26.29
CA LEU A 101 -19.05 -15.68 25.97
C LEU A 101 -18.53 -16.27 27.30
N THR A 102 -18.90 -17.52 27.59
CA THR A 102 -18.61 -18.15 28.90
C THR A 102 -17.55 -19.24 28.84
N GLU A 103 -17.21 -19.75 27.65
CA GLU A 103 -16.12 -20.70 27.48
C GLU A 103 -14.81 -19.94 27.20
N LEU A 104 -13.73 -20.40 27.81
CA LEU A 104 -12.39 -19.83 27.68
C LEU A 104 -11.36 -20.95 27.50
N THR A 105 -10.82 -21.07 26.29
CA THR A 105 -9.84 -22.09 25.91
C THR A 105 -8.62 -21.44 25.28
N HIS A 106 -7.43 -21.65 25.85
CA HIS A 106 -6.17 -21.05 25.37
C HIS A 106 -6.24 -19.52 25.19
N GLU A 107 -6.77 -18.80 26.20
CA GLU A 107 -6.97 -17.33 26.20
C GLU A 107 -7.98 -16.81 25.14
N ILE A 108 -8.65 -17.73 24.43
CA ILE A 108 -9.71 -17.43 23.47
C ILE A 108 -11.06 -17.62 24.16
N TRP A 109 -11.83 -16.54 24.24
CA TRP A 109 -13.23 -16.54 24.64
C TRP A 109 -14.10 -16.97 23.46
N HIS A 110 -15.00 -17.93 23.64
CA HIS A 110 -15.78 -18.45 22.53
C HIS A 110 -17.22 -18.86 22.86
N GLY A 111 -18.01 -19.00 21.79
CA GLY A 111 -19.38 -19.50 21.85
C GLY A 111 -20.03 -19.62 20.46
N PHE A 112 -21.01 -20.51 20.33
CA PHE A 112 -21.84 -20.65 19.14
C PHE A 112 -23.24 -20.11 19.43
N VAL A 113 -23.76 -19.25 18.56
CA VAL A 113 -25.10 -18.66 18.67
C VAL A 113 -25.99 -19.22 17.55
N PRO A 114 -26.97 -20.10 17.86
CA PRO A 114 -27.91 -20.63 16.88
C PRO A 114 -28.76 -19.52 16.25
N GLY A 115 -29.07 -19.65 14.97
CA GLY A 115 -29.92 -18.69 14.24
C GLY A 115 -29.28 -17.33 13.96
N VAL A 116 -28.02 -17.11 14.32
CA VAL A 116 -27.22 -16.03 13.72
C VAL A 116 -26.78 -16.46 12.32
N LEU A 117 -27.02 -15.61 11.33
CA LEU A 117 -26.78 -15.86 9.92
C LEU A 117 -25.87 -14.76 9.32
N PRO A 118 -25.30 -14.97 8.13
CA PRO A 118 -24.59 -13.92 7.40
C PRO A 118 -25.46 -12.67 7.18
N GLY A 119 -24.81 -11.50 7.14
CA GLY A 119 -25.47 -10.19 7.22
C GLY A 119 -25.80 -9.73 8.65
N GLN A 120 -25.68 -10.59 9.67
CA GLN A 120 -25.76 -10.17 11.07
C GLN A 120 -24.60 -9.25 11.42
N ARG A 121 -24.93 -8.07 11.96
CA ARG A 121 -23.98 -7.08 12.49
C ARG A 121 -23.64 -7.39 13.95
N TYR A 122 -22.38 -7.27 14.32
CA TYR A 122 -21.88 -7.58 15.65
C TYR A 122 -20.65 -6.73 16.07
N GLY A 123 -20.31 -6.83 17.35
CA GLY A 123 -19.05 -6.35 17.94
C GLY A 123 -18.87 -6.95 19.33
N TYR A 124 -17.86 -6.52 20.08
CA TYR A 124 -17.60 -6.99 21.44
C TYR A 124 -17.55 -5.85 22.46
N ARG A 125 -17.91 -6.15 23.70
CA ARG A 125 -17.52 -5.36 24.88
C ARG A 125 -16.64 -6.23 25.75
N VAL A 126 -15.47 -5.72 26.13
CA VAL A 126 -14.46 -6.46 26.91
C VAL A 126 -14.24 -5.75 28.24
N SER A 127 -14.42 -6.49 29.33
CA SER A 127 -14.24 -5.99 30.69
C SER A 127 -12.84 -6.31 31.20
N GLY A 128 -12.30 -5.43 32.04
CA GLY A 128 -10.99 -5.60 32.66
C GLY A 128 -10.58 -4.36 33.47
N ARG A 129 -9.43 -4.46 34.12
CA ARG A 129 -8.86 -3.40 34.97
C ARG A 129 -8.49 -2.14 34.19
N TRP A 130 -9.23 -1.04 34.38
CA TRP A 130 -8.77 0.28 33.93
C TRP A 130 -7.63 0.77 34.82
N ASP A 131 -6.40 0.75 34.30
CA ASP A 131 -5.23 1.40 34.88
C ASP A 131 -4.20 1.78 33.79
N PRO A 132 -4.40 2.93 33.13
CA PRO A 132 -3.47 3.42 32.11
C PRO A 132 -2.02 3.59 32.58
N TRP A 133 -1.76 3.75 33.88
CA TRP A 133 -0.38 3.82 34.42
C TRP A 133 0.37 2.49 34.37
N THR A 134 -0.33 1.37 34.15
CA THR A 134 0.28 0.07 33.81
C THR A 134 -0.03 -0.34 32.36
N GLY A 135 -0.53 0.58 31.52
CA GLY A 135 -0.93 0.31 30.14
C GLY A 135 -2.24 -0.47 30.00
N ALA A 136 -3.00 -0.66 31.08
CA ALA A 136 -4.26 -1.40 31.09
C ALA A 136 -5.43 -0.47 30.75
N ARG A 137 -6.03 -0.64 29.55
CA ARG A 137 -6.99 0.32 28.96
C ARG A 137 -8.39 -0.27 28.69
N TRP A 138 -8.75 -1.36 29.35
CA TRP A 138 -10.08 -1.99 29.24
C TRP A 138 -11.23 -1.06 29.64
N ASN A 139 -12.24 -0.95 28.77
CA ASN A 139 -13.42 -0.11 29.01
C ASN A 139 -14.66 -0.66 28.27
N PRO A 140 -15.53 -1.45 28.94
CA PRO A 140 -16.69 -2.09 28.30
C PRO A 140 -17.80 -1.12 27.88
N ALA A 141 -17.70 0.18 28.23
CA ALA A 141 -18.57 1.20 27.63
C ALA A 141 -18.30 1.37 26.12
N LYS A 142 -17.12 0.96 25.63
CA LYS A 142 -16.77 1.06 24.22
C LYS A 142 -17.10 -0.26 23.52
N LEU A 143 -17.85 -0.18 22.42
CA LEU A 143 -18.04 -1.28 21.48
C LEU A 143 -16.78 -1.40 20.61
N LEU A 144 -16.30 -2.62 20.46
CA LEU A 144 -15.04 -2.95 19.80
C LEU A 144 -15.28 -3.80 18.55
N LEU A 145 -14.57 -3.51 17.47
CA LEU A 145 -14.54 -4.32 16.26
C LEU A 145 -13.73 -5.60 16.50
N ASP A 146 -14.27 -6.73 16.04
CA ASP A 146 -13.58 -8.02 15.98
C ASP A 146 -12.32 -7.93 15.08
N PRO A 147 -11.11 -8.22 15.58
CA PRO A 147 -9.89 -8.20 14.77
C PRO A 147 -9.91 -9.16 13.57
N TYR A 148 -10.78 -10.17 13.61
CA TYR A 148 -11.03 -11.16 12.56
C TYR A 148 -12.34 -10.90 11.79
N ALA A 149 -12.92 -9.70 11.89
CA ALA A 149 -14.07 -9.30 11.08
C ALA A 149 -13.70 -9.32 9.58
N ARG A 150 -14.37 -10.19 8.81
CA ARG A 150 -14.19 -10.31 7.35
C ARG A 150 -15.00 -9.29 6.53
N ALA A 151 -15.92 -8.57 7.18
CA ALA A 151 -16.66 -7.45 6.61
C ALA A 151 -17.02 -6.46 7.73
N VAL A 152 -17.20 -5.18 7.38
CA VAL A 152 -17.49 -4.08 8.31
C VAL A 152 -18.59 -3.18 7.73
N ASP A 153 -19.62 -2.89 8.55
CA ASP A 153 -20.75 -2.01 8.22
C ASP A 153 -20.65 -0.68 8.97
N GLY A 154 -20.66 0.43 8.21
CA GLY A 154 -20.58 1.81 8.70
C GLY A 154 -19.18 2.44 8.58
N ASP A 155 -19.15 3.78 8.61
CA ASP A 155 -17.93 4.59 8.61
C ASP A 155 -17.37 4.75 10.04
N PHE A 156 -16.04 4.77 10.18
CA PHE A 156 -15.39 5.25 11.39
C PHE A 156 -15.51 6.77 11.47
N THR A 157 -16.00 7.26 12.60
CA THR A 157 -16.00 8.69 12.98
C THR A 157 -15.36 8.83 14.36
N LEU A 158 -14.79 10.00 14.68
CA LEU A 158 -14.06 10.21 15.95
C LEU A 158 -14.73 11.24 16.90
N PRO A 159 -16.02 11.10 17.27
CA PRO A 159 -16.60 11.86 18.38
C PRO A 159 -16.01 11.38 19.72
N SER A 160 -16.08 12.23 20.76
CA SER A 160 -15.44 11.97 22.07
C SER A 160 -15.83 10.63 22.72
N GLU A 161 -17.01 10.12 22.39
CA GLU A 161 -17.55 8.83 22.82
C GLU A 161 -16.69 7.63 22.41
N VAL A 162 -15.95 7.66 21.30
CA VAL A 162 -15.16 6.49 20.82
C VAL A 162 -13.81 6.34 21.52
N TYR A 163 -13.45 7.29 22.39
CA TYR A 163 -12.23 7.26 23.17
C TYR A 163 -12.52 6.59 24.52
N ALA A 164 -11.69 5.63 24.95
CA ALA A 164 -11.84 5.03 26.29
C ALA A 164 -11.58 6.02 27.45
N HIS A 165 -11.06 7.21 27.14
CA HIS A 165 -10.70 8.27 28.07
C HIS A 165 -11.40 9.59 27.73
N VAL A 166 -11.45 10.53 28.68
CA VAL A 166 -12.07 11.84 28.48
C VAL A 166 -11.11 12.77 27.73
N ARG A 167 -11.22 12.80 26.40
CA ARG A 167 -10.37 13.60 25.49
C ARG A 167 -10.19 15.06 25.93
N ASP A 168 -11.30 15.71 26.31
CA ASP A 168 -11.36 17.14 26.61
C ASP A 168 -11.25 17.45 28.12
N TRP A 169 -10.47 16.64 28.86
CA TRP A 169 -10.22 16.83 30.29
C TRP A 169 -9.35 18.09 30.58
N PRO A 170 -9.61 18.86 31.66
CA PRO A 170 -8.87 20.11 31.95
C PRO A 170 -7.36 19.91 32.09
N GLU A 171 -6.93 18.94 32.91
CA GLU A 171 -5.53 18.55 33.04
C GLU A 171 -5.11 17.63 31.88
N ARG A 172 -4.91 18.21 30.68
CA ARG A 172 -4.54 17.48 29.44
C ARG A 172 -3.42 16.45 29.63
N GLN A 173 -2.44 16.73 30.49
CA GLN A 173 -1.31 15.84 30.80
C GLN A 173 -1.68 14.54 31.54
N ILE A 174 -2.95 14.35 31.92
CA ILE A 174 -3.51 13.10 32.47
C ILE A 174 -4.84 12.69 31.81
N ALA A 175 -5.24 13.31 30.69
CA ALA A 175 -6.54 13.07 30.05
C ALA A 175 -6.78 11.58 29.71
N ASP A 176 -5.76 10.90 29.18
CA ASP A 176 -5.79 9.46 28.84
C ASP A 176 -5.89 8.51 30.06
N THR A 177 -5.83 9.05 31.28
CA THR A 177 -5.98 8.29 32.53
C THR A 177 -7.41 8.32 33.08
N VAL A 178 -8.22 9.29 32.66
CA VAL A 178 -9.60 9.49 33.14
C VAL A 178 -10.59 8.72 32.26
N ARG A 179 -11.18 7.64 32.77
CA ARG A 179 -12.07 6.76 31.98
C ARG A 179 -13.36 7.46 31.56
N ASP A 180 -13.66 7.43 30.27
CA ASP A 180 -14.94 7.88 29.73
C ASP A 180 -15.96 6.72 29.72
N ASN A 181 -17.11 6.90 30.35
CA ASN A 181 -18.13 5.84 30.51
C ASN A 181 -19.31 5.96 29.54
N ARG A 182 -19.24 6.83 28.51
CA ARG A 182 -20.28 6.94 27.48
C ARG A 182 -20.23 5.76 26.52
N ASP A 183 -21.38 5.34 26.00
CA ASP A 183 -21.44 4.26 25.02
C ASP A 183 -20.96 4.74 23.62
N SER A 184 -20.14 3.93 22.96
CA SER A 184 -19.71 4.18 21.56
C SER A 184 -20.52 3.38 20.53
N ALA A 185 -21.34 2.42 20.94
CA ALA A 185 -22.04 1.50 20.02
C ALA A 185 -22.87 2.16 18.90
N PRO A 186 -23.54 3.33 19.08
CA PRO A 186 -24.23 4.00 17.98
C PRO A 186 -23.28 4.60 16.93
N LEU A 187 -22.01 4.86 17.28
CA LEU A 187 -21.10 5.77 16.58
C LEU A 187 -19.92 5.06 15.89
N VAL A 188 -19.60 3.83 16.27
CA VAL A 188 -18.55 3.00 15.62
C VAL A 188 -19.15 2.01 14.60
N PRO A 189 -18.39 1.58 13.58
CA PRO A 189 -18.76 0.48 12.70
C PRO A 189 -18.97 -0.86 13.42
N LYS A 190 -19.63 -1.79 12.74
CA LYS A 190 -19.92 -3.14 13.23
C LYS A 190 -19.23 -4.16 12.35
N GLY A 191 -18.65 -5.21 12.93
CA GLY A 191 -18.27 -6.40 12.17
C GLY A 191 -19.52 -7.06 11.60
N VAL A 192 -19.39 -7.75 10.47
CA VAL A 192 -20.52 -8.46 9.84
C VAL A 192 -20.16 -9.93 9.63
N VAL A 193 -21.09 -10.81 10.01
CA VAL A 193 -21.00 -12.24 9.70
C VAL A 193 -21.12 -12.42 8.19
N VAL A 194 -20.19 -13.16 7.58
CA VAL A 194 -20.20 -13.49 6.15
C VAL A 194 -20.29 -14.99 5.91
N HIS A 195 -20.66 -15.38 4.70
CA HIS A 195 -20.65 -16.76 4.21
C HIS A 195 -19.22 -17.31 4.08
N ASP A 196 -19.08 -18.63 4.16
CA ASP A 196 -17.83 -19.38 3.90
C ASP A 196 -17.83 -20.04 2.50
N ASP A 197 -18.85 -19.76 1.68
CA ASP A 197 -19.30 -20.62 0.57
C ASP A 197 -18.61 -20.35 -0.80
N ASP A 198 -17.51 -19.60 -0.86
CA ASP A 198 -16.77 -19.30 -2.11
C ASP A 198 -15.60 -20.27 -2.33
N ASP A 199 -15.79 -21.27 -3.20
CA ASP A 199 -14.71 -22.17 -3.64
C ASP A 199 -13.88 -21.55 -4.79
N TRP A 200 -12.55 -21.64 -4.70
CA TRP A 200 -11.58 -21.19 -5.71
C TRP A 200 -11.10 -22.30 -6.66
N SER A 201 -11.71 -23.49 -6.63
CA SER A 201 -11.30 -24.65 -7.43
C SER A 201 -11.40 -24.47 -8.96
N ASP A 202 -12.19 -23.50 -9.44
CA ASP A 202 -12.33 -23.12 -10.84
C ASP A 202 -11.36 -22.01 -11.29
N ASP A 203 -10.68 -21.33 -10.36
CA ASP A 203 -9.81 -20.19 -10.66
C ASP A 203 -8.47 -20.61 -11.29
N HIS A 204 -7.93 -19.73 -12.14
CA HIS A 204 -6.70 -19.96 -12.90
C HIS A 204 -5.68 -18.84 -12.66
N ARG A 205 -5.27 -18.67 -11.39
CA ARG A 205 -4.17 -17.79 -10.95
C ARG A 205 -3.01 -17.70 -11.96
N PRO A 206 -2.66 -16.50 -12.47
CA PRO A 206 -1.68 -16.35 -13.54
C PRO A 206 -0.27 -16.84 -13.18
N LYS A 207 0.17 -16.63 -11.92
CA LYS A 207 1.49 -17.06 -11.41
C LYS A 207 2.65 -16.64 -12.31
N THR A 208 2.63 -15.39 -12.76
CA THR A 208 3.65 -14.79 -13.62
C THR A 208 5.02 -14.93 -12.96
N PRO A 209 6.03 -15.53 -13.62
CA PRO A 209 7.37 -15.64 -13.05
C PRO A 209 7.95 -14.25 -12.77
N TRP A 210 8.70 -14.10 -11.68
CA TRP A 210 9.28 -12.83 -11.26
C TRP A 210 10.08 -12.06 -12.32
N SER A 211 10.75 -12.74 -13.26
CA SER A 211 11.43 -12.05 -14.39
C SER A 211 10.48 -11.44 -15.41
N ASP A 212 9.25 -11.95 -15.44
CA ASP A 212 8.24 -11.66 -16.45
C ASP A 212 7.12 -10.76 -15.86
N SER A 213 7.28 -10.38 -14.58
CA SER A 213 6.47 -9.41 -13.85
C SER A 213 6.74 -7.97 -14.30
N VAL A 214 5.65 -7.22 -14.50
CA VAL A 214 5.61 -5.75 -14.60
C VAL A 214 4.47 -5.31 -13.69
N ILE A 215 4.81 -4.58 -12.62
CA ILE A 215 3.89 -4.18 -11.56
C ILE A 215 3.28 -2.82 -11.91
N TYR A 216 1.99 -2.66 -11.66
CA TYR A 216 1.25 -1.42 -11.84
C TYR A 216 0.55 -1.03 -10.53
N GLU A 217 1.17 -0.12 -9.79
CA GLU A 217 0.67 0.42 -8.52
C GLU A 217 -0.54 1.31 -8.79
N LEU A 218 -1.71 0.96 -8.22
CA LEU A 218 -2.95 1.69 -8.44
C LEU A 218 -3.80 1.84 -7.18
N HIS A 219 -4.56 2.92 -7.16
CA HIS A 219 -5.57 3.17 -6.15
C HIS A 219 -6.96 2.78 -6.66
N VAL A 220 -7.64 1.81 -6.02
CA VAL A 220 -8.94 1.25 -6.44
C VAL A 220 -9.95 2.36 -6.82
N LYS A 221 -10.13 3.33 -5.93
CA LYS A 221 -10.95 4.51 -6.17
C LYS A 221 -10.43 5.40 -7.31
N GLY A 222 -9.27 6.03 -7.16
CA GLY A 222 -8.74 7.00 -8.12
C GLY A 222 -8.56 6.48 -9.54
N PHE A 223 -8.26 5.19 -9.71
CA PHE A 223 -8.10 4.57 -11.02
C PHE A 223 -9.40 4.63 -11.83
N THR A 224 -10.55 4.30 -11.24
CA THR A 224 -11.83 4.24 -11.99
C THR A 224 -12.76 5.43 -11.75
N LYS A 225 -12.51 6.30 -10.77
CA LYS A 225 -13.48 7.34 -10.35
C LYS A 225 -13.91 8.32 -11.46
N ARG A 226 -13.01 8.63 -12.40
CA ARG A 226 -13.30 9.50 -13.56
C ARG A 226 -13.29 8.75 -14.91
N HIS A 227 -13.28 7.41 -14.91
CA HIS A 227 -13.17 6.64 -16.16
C HIS A 227 -14.49 6.69 -16.97
N PRO A 228 -14.49 7.22 -18.21
CA PRO A 228 -15.72 7.48 -18.97
C PRO A 228 -16.44 6.19 -19.37
N GLY A 229 -15.69 5.16 -19.80
CA GLY A 229 -16.22 3.84 -20.20
C GLY A 229 -16.64 2.91 -19.05
N ILE A 230 -16.87 3.44 -17.84
CA ILE A 230 -17.38 2.68 -16.68
C ILE A 230 -18.69 3.37 -16.21
N PRO A 231 -19.77 2.62 -15.89
CA PRO A 231 -21.00 3.17 -15.31
C PRO A 231 -20.74 3.91 -13.99
N GLU A 232 -21.44 5.03 -13.76
CA GLU A 232 -21.13 5.95 -12.66
C GLU A 232 -21.26 5.31 -11.28
N GLU A 233 -22.23 4.43 -11.12
CA GLU A 233 -22.50 3.61 -9.93
C GLU A 233 -21.38 2.61 -9.61
N LEU A 234 -20.50 2.30 -10.57
CA LEU A 234 -19.31 1.46 -10.37
C LEU A 234 -18.01 2.28 -10.26
N ARG A 235 -18.03 3.60 -10.53
CA ARG A 235 -16.80 4.41 -10.59
C ARG A 235 -16.18 4.63 -9.21
N GLY A 236 -15.00 4.05 -9.05
CA GLY A 236 -14.18 4.12 -7.84
C GLY A 236 -14.35 2.93 -6.90
N THR A 237 -14.75 1.77 -7.42
CA THR A 237 -15.08 0.56 -6.64
C THR A 237 -14.34 -0.69 -7.14
N TYR A 238 -14.37 -1.78 -6.38
CA TYR A 238 -13.86 -3.09 -6.80
C TYR A 238 -14.59 -3.58 -8.07
N ALA A 239 -15.92 -3.40 -8.16
CA ALA A 239 -16.69 -3.68 -9.38
C ALA A 239 -16.29 -2.79 -10.56
N GLY A 240 -15.86 -1.54 -10.30
CA GLY A 240 -15.27 -0.66 -11.29
C GLY A 240 -13.94 -1.18 -11.84
N LEU A 241 -13.03 -1.64 -10.97
CA LEU A 241 -11.75 -2.22 -11.40
C LEU A 241 -11.94 -3.57 -12.13
N ALA A 242 -12.99 -4.31 -11.79
CA ALA A 242 -13.43 -5.51 -12.50
C ALA A 242 -14.07 -5.24 -13.88
N HIS A 243 -14.38 -3.99 -14.22
CA HIS A 243 -15.10 -3.66 -15.45
C HIS A 243 -14.23 -3.87 -16.70
N PRO A 244 -14.77 -4.42 -17.82
CA PRO A 244 -13.98 -4.70 -19.02
C PRO A 244 -13.13 -3.53 -19.54
N ALA A 245 -13.58 -2.29 -19.40
CA ALA A 245 -12.83 -1.11 -19.82
C ALA A 245 -11.54 -0.86 -19.00
N ALA A 246 -11.55 -1.16 -17.70
CA ALA A 246 -10.36 -1.09 -16.85
C ALA A 246 -9.35 -2.19 -17.24
N ILE A 247 -9.86 -3.42 -17.44
CA ILE A 247 -9.08 -4.58 -17.85
C ILE A 247 -8.48 -4.39 -19.25
N GLU A 248 -9.23 -3.78 -20.18
CA GLU A 248 -8.74 -3.46 -21.53
C GLU A 248 -7.54 -2.49 -21.48
N HIS A 249 -7.57 -1.47 -20.61
CA HIS A 249 -6.42 -0.60 -20.42
C HIS A 249 -5.19 -1.37 -19.92
N LEU A 250 -5.34 -2.15 -18.83
CA LEU A 250 -4.23 -2.89 -18.21
C LEU A 250 -3.61 -3.91 -19.19
N THR A 251 -4.44 -4.68 -19.89
CA THR A 251 -3.99 -5.66 -20.89
C THR A 251 -3.37 -5.01 -22.14
N ARG A 252 -3.85 -3.84 -22.56
CA ARG A 252 -3.27 -3.04 -23.66
C ARG A 252 -1.93 -2.41 -23.29
N LEU A 253 -1.76 -2.00 -22.04
CA LEU A 253 -0.47 -1.54 -21.50
C LEU A 253 0.53 -2.71 -21.35
N GLY A 254 0.02 -3.92 -21.10
CA GLY A 254 0.80 -5.15 -21.04
C GLY A 254 1.38 -5.49 -19.67
N VAL A 255 0.90 -4.83 -18.62
CA VAL A 255 1.28 -5.11 -17.21
C VAL A 255 0.76 -6.49 -16.78
N THR A 256 1.42 -7.12 -15.80
CA THR A 256 1.14 -8.52 -15.42
C THR A 256 0.78 -8.71 -13.95
N ALA A 257 0.94 -7.68 -13.12
CA ALA A 257 0.39 -7.60 -11.77
C ALA A 257 -0.12 -6.19 -11.49
N VAL A 258 -1.25 -6.07 -10.79
CA VAL A 258 -1.66 -4.81 -10.14
C VAL A 258 -1.28 -4.86 -8.67
N GLU A 259 -0.69 -3.77 -8.17
CA GLU A 259 -0.41 -3.58 -6.74
C GLU A 259 -1.42 -2.56 -6.21
N LEU A 260 -2.36 -3.02 -5.39
CA LEU A 260 -3.44 -2.19 -4.88
C LEU A 260 -2.99 -1.46 -3.61
N LEU A 261 -3.11 -0.13 -3.59
CA LEU A 261 -3.02 0.65 -2.35
C LEU A 261 -4.01 0.12 -1.30
N PRO A 262 -3.72 0.29 0.01
CA PRO A 262 -4.34 -0.46 1.11
C PRO A 262 -5.85 -0.70 1.01
N VAL A 263 -6.20 -1.98 0.86
CA VAL A 263 -7.60 -2.45 0.78
C VAL A 263 -8.12 -3.04 2.08
N HIS A 264 -7.30 -3.19 3.13
CA HIS A 264 -7.80 -3.48 4.48
C HIS A 264 -8.81 -2.41 4.91
N GLN A 265 -9.79 -2.74 5.76
CA GLN A 265 -10.65 -1.72 6.34
C GLN A 265 -9.80 -0.79 7.23
N PHE A 266 -9.66 0.46 6.79
CA PHE A 266 -9.02 1.56 7.52
C PHE A 266 -10.05 2.52 8.14
N ALA A 267 -9.54 3.49 8.91
CA ALA A 267 -10.29 4.63 9.44
C ALA A 267 -9.63 5.96 9.04
N HIS A 268 -10.33 7.09 9.23
CA HIS A 268 -9.78 8.43 9.01
C HIS A 268 -9.21 9.00 10.32
N GLU A 269 -8.11 9.75 10.22
CA GLU A 269 -7.45 10.40 11.35
C GLU A 269 -8.19 11.67 11.81
N GLU A 270 -8.13 11.97 13.11
CA GLU A 270 -8.90 13.09 13.70
C GLU A 270 -8.52 14.47 13.14
N HIS A 271 -7.26 14.67 12.71
CA HIS A 271 -6.86 15.93 12.07
C HIS A 271 -7.46 16.08 10.67
N LEU A 272 -7.61 14.98 9.92
CA LEU A 272 -8.27 14.99 8.62
C LEU A 272 -9.77 15.26 8.75
N GLU A 273 -10.47 14.55 9.66
CA GLU A 273 -11.91 14.80 9.90
C GLU A 273 -12.17 16.26 10.28
N ARG A 274 -11.34 16.83 11.17
CA ARG A 274 -11.44 18.24 11.57
C ARG A 274 -11.12 19.24 10.44
N ALA A 275 -10.33 18.83 9.45
CA ALA A 275 -10.03 19.63 8.25
C ALA A 275 -11.09 19.47 7.13
N GLY A 276 -12.04 18.54 7.27
CA GLY A 276 -12.95 18.15 6.18
C GLY A 276 -12.30 17.28 5.10
N LEU A 277 -11.13 16.72 5.40
CA LEU A 277 -10.38 15.78 4.55
C LEU A 277 -10.70 14.33 4.97
N LYS A 278 -10.21 13.36 4.19
CA LYS A 278 -10.31 11.92 4.47
C LYS A 278 -8.97 11.27 4.18
N ASN A 279 -8.63 10.20 4.89
CA ASN A 279 -7.54 9.33 4.45
C ASN A 279 -7.96 8.73 3.09
N TYR A 280 -7.21 9.07 2.04
CA TYR A 280 -7.44 8.60 0.69
C TYR A 280 -6.71 7.28 0.48
N TRP A 281 -5.39 7.26 0.67
CA TRP A 281 -4.55 6.09 0.39
C TRP A 281 -4.91 4.84 1.20
N GLY A 282 -5.36 4.98 2.44
CA GLY A 282 -5.78 3.87 3.31
C GLY A 282 -4.71 3.30 4.25
N TYR A 283 -3.53 3.93 4.38
CA TYR A 283 -2.44 3.51 5.29
C TYR A 283 -2.78 3.79 6.77
N ASN A 284 -3.91 3.25 7.25
CA ASN A 284 -4.41 3.44 8.62
C ASN A 284 -5.33 2.27 9.03
N SER A 285 -4.80 1.04 8.97
CA SER A 285 -5.60 -0.19 9.09
C SER A 285 -6.26 -0.38 10.48
N ILE A 286 -7.46 -0.98 10.50
CA ILE A 286 -8.19 -1.38 11.72
C ILE A 286 -8.94 -2.71 11.59
N GLY A 287 -9.29 -3.17 10.38
CA GLY A 287 -9.90 -4.47 10.12
C GLY A 287 -9.12 -5.26 9.06
N TYR A 288 -8.15 -6.07 9.49
CA TYR A 288 -7.20 -6.75 8.61
C TYR A 288 -7.82 -7.76 7.63
N PHE A 289 -8.95 -8.39 8.00
CA PHE A 289 -9.62 -9.40 7.18
C PHE A 289 -10.76 -8.82 6.32
N ALA A 290 -11.10 -7.54 6.47
CA ALA A 290 -12.18 -6.90 5.75
C ALA A 290 -11.64 -6.09 4.56
N PRO A 291 -12.15 -6.27 3.33
CA PRO A 291 -11.96 -5.29 2.28
C PRO A 291 -12.68 -3.99 2.66
N HIS A 292 -12.03 -2.84 2.43
CA HIS A 292 -12.55 -1.53 2.80
C HIS A 292 -13.93 -1.28 2.19
N SER A 293 -14.91 -1.05 3.05
CA SER A 293 -16.33 -0.84 2.71
C SER A 293 -16.55 0.31 1.73
N GLY A 294 -15.80 1.41 1.84
CA GLY A 294 -15.89 2.57 0.97
C GLY A 294 -15.43 2.36 -0.49
N TYR A 295 -14.94 1.17 -0.83
CA TYR A 295 -14.59 0.77 -2.21
C TYR A 295 -15.58 -0.26 -2.81
N ALA A 296 -16.70 -0.57 -2.17
CA ALA A 296 -17.72 -1.48 -2.72
C ALA A 296 -18.90 -0.73 -3.36
N ALA A 297 -19.39 -1.22 -4.50
CA ALA A 297 -20.62 -0.76 -5.12
C ALA A 297 -21.87 -1.45 -4.56
N GLY A 298 -21.75 -2.74 -4.20
CA GLY A 298 -22.88 -3.61 -3.86
C GLY A 298 -23.45 -3.48 -2.44
N GLY A 299 -22.71 -2.87 -1.50
CA GLY A 299 -23.12 -2.76 -0.09
C GLY A 299 -22.00 -3.10 0.90
N THR A 300 -22.36 -3.03 2.19
CA THR A 300 -21.43 -3.08 3.34
C THR A 300 -21.70 -4.23 4.32
N ARG A 301 -22.72 -5.06 4.07
CA ARG A 301 -23.18 -6.16 4.94
C ARG A 301 -22.59 -7.53 4.54
N GLY A 302 -21.45 -7.51 3.87
CA GLY A 302 -20.77 -8.69 3.31
C GLY A 302 -20.63 -8.63 1.79
N GLU A 303 -21.38 -7.75 1.10
CA GLU A 303 -21.31 -7.61 -0.36
C GLU A 303 -19.92 -7.18 -0.83
N GLN A 304 -19.19 -6.38 -0.03
CA GLN A 304 -17.81 -5.97 -0.30
C GLN A 304 -16.83 -7.15 -0.43
N VAL A 305 -17.07 -8.24 0.30
CA VAL A 305 -16.25 -9.47 0.22
C VAL A 305 -16.46 -10.16 -1.12
N GLY A 306 -17.71 -10.39 -1.51
CA GLY A 306 -18.04 -10.98 -2.80
C GLY A 306 -17.61 -10.10 -3.98
N GLU A 307 -17.65 -8.78 -3.83
CA GLU A 307 -17.22 -7.85 -4.88
C GLU A 307 -15.70 -7.87 -5.09
N PHE A 308 -14.91 -7.87 -4.01
CA PHE A 308 -13.46 -8.05 -4.09
C PHE A 308 -13.10 -9.38 -4.77
N LYS A 309 -13.73 -10.50 -4.37
CA LYS A 309 -13.46 -11.81 -4.98
C LYS A 309 -13.80 -11.84 -6.48
N ARG A 310 -14.89 -11.18 -6.91
CA ARG A 310 -15.24 -11.02 -8.33
C ARG A 310 -14.20 -10.19 -9.11
N MET A 311 -13.68 -9.12 -8.51
CA MET A 311 -12.61 -8.30 -9.09
C MET A 311 -11.33 -9.11 -9.30
N VAL A 312 -10.88 -9.86 -8.30
CA VAL A 312 -9.69 -10.73 -8.40
C VAL A 312 -9.87 -11.76 -9.52
N ARG A 313 -11.01 -12.46 -9.58
CA ARG A 313 -11.30 -13.42 -10.67
C ARG A 313 -11.32 -12.79 -12.06
N ALA A 314 -11.83 -11.56 -12.20
CA ALA A 314 -11.84 -10.84 -13.47
C ALA A 314 -10.41 -10.48 -13.94
N LEU A 315 -9.53 -10.12 -13.02
CA LEU A 315 -8.11 -9.85 -13.29
C LEU A 315 -7.35 -11.15 -13.61
N HIS A 316 -7.58 -12.24 -12.86
CA HIS A 316 -7.01 -13.56 -13.14
C HIS A 316 -7.40 -14.09 -14.53
N ALA A 317 -8.68 -13.93 -14.91
CA ALA A 317 -9.16 -14.30 -16.25
C ALA A 317 -8.51 -13.49 -17.39
N ALA A 318 -7.98 -12.30 -17.08
CA ALA A 318 -7.19 -11.48 -18.00
C ALA A 318 -5.67 -11.78 -17.96
N GLY A 319 -5.22 -12.69 -17.09
CA GLY A 319 -3.81 -13.00 -16.88
C GLY A 319 -3.07 -12.01 -15.99
N ILE A 320 -3.78 -11.21 -15.18
CA ILE A 320 -3.23 -10.18 -14.29
C ILE A 320 -3.30 -10.67 -12.84
N GLU A 321 -2.15 -10.70 -12.16
CA GLU A 321 -2.06 -11.05 -10.74
C GLU A 321 -2.50 -9.89 -9.84
N VAL A 322 -2.99 -10.20 -8.63
CA VAL A 322 -3.35 -9.19 -7.62
C VAL A 322 -2.37 -9.23 -6.45
N ILE A 323 -1.65 -8.13 -6.25
CA ILE A 323 -0.79 -7.84 -5.10
C ILE A 323 -1.51 -6.79 -4.23
N LEU A 324 -1.47 -6.96 -2.91
CA LEU A 324 -2.02 -5.98 -1.97
C LEU A 324 -0.90 -5.27 -1.20
N ASP A 325 -0.96 -3.95 -1.14
CA ASP A 325 -0.24 -3.20 -0.10
C ASP A 325 -0.91 -3.44 1.26
N VAL A 326 -0.13 -3.81 2.27
CA VAL A 326 -0.61 -4.27 3.57
C VAL A 326 0.14 -3.63 4.74
N VAL A 327 -0.57 -2.77 5.46
CA VAL A 327 -0.15 -2.24 6.74
C VAL A 327 -0.39 -3.27 7.84
N TYR A 328 0.69 -3.78 8.42
CA TYR A 328 0.68 -4.58 9.66
C TYR A 328 1.60 -3.99 10.75
N ASN A 329 2.24 -2.85 10.50
CA ASN A 329 3.20 -2.24 11.42
C ASN A 329 2.51 -1.38 12.51
N HIS A 330 1.45 -0.66 12.17
CA HIS A 330 0.63 0.17 13.07
C HIS A 330 -0.88 -0.09 12.93
N THR A 331 -1.70 0.71 13.63
CA THR A 331 -3.18 0.72 13.59
C THR A 331 -3.77 2.12 13.76
N ALA A 332 -5.03 2.28 13.33
CA ALA A 332 -5.82 3.51 13.53
C ALA A 332 -6.19 3.88 14.98
N GLU A 333 -5.74 3.12 15.98
CA GLU A 333 -5.95 3.49 17.39
C GLU A 333 -4.93 4.54 17.89
N GLY A 334 -3.93 4.92 17.08
CA GLY A 334 -2.96 5.98 17.36
C GLY A 334 -2.13 5.77 18.64
N GLY A 335 -1.56 6.85 19.19
CA GLY A 335 -0.88 6.83 20.51
C GLY A 335 -1.85 6.86 21.69
N GLU A 336 -1.39 7.21 22.90
CA GLU A 336 -2.23 7.17 24.12
C GLU A 336 -3.45 8.09 24.10
N LEU A 337 -3.41 9.17 23.31
CA LEU A 337 -4.53 10.09 23.09
C LEU A 337 -5.50 9.63 21.99
N GLY A 338 -5.19 8.54 21.27
CA GLY A 338 -6.03 8.00 20.20
C GLY A 338 -7.28 7.26 20.68
N PRO A 339 -8.17 6.88 19.73
CA PRO A 339 -9.49 6.30 20.03
C PRO A 339 -9.38 4.87 20.58
N THR A 340 -10.52 4.21 20.80
CA THR A 340 -10.59 2.80 21.25
C THR A 340 -11.66 2.08 20.46
N LEU A 341 -11.22 1.43 19.40
CA LEU A 341 -11.99 0.85 18.30
C LEU A 341 -11.87 -0.67 18.23
N SER A 342 -10.74 -1.25 18.66
CA SER A 342 -10.50 -2.71 18.61
C SER A 342 -9.45 -3.16 19.63
N LEU A 343 -8.20 -3.40 19.19
CA LEU A 343 -7.12 -4.09 19.92
C LEU A 343 -6.85 -3.51 21.31
N ARG A 344 -6.85 -2.19 21.44
CA ARG A 344 -6.64 -1.43 22.69
C ARG A 344 -7.69 -1.74 23.75
N GLY A 345 -8.94 -1.97 23.34
CA GLY A 345 -10.02 -2.36 24.23
C GLY A 345 -10.04 -3.85 24.54
N ILE A 346 -9.46 -4.68 23.67
CA ILE A 346 -9.41 -6.16 23.79
C ILE A 346 -8.25 -6.58 24.70
N ASP A 347 -7.01 -6.20 24.37
CA ASP A 347 -5.83 -6.33 25.22
C ASP A 347 -4.71 -5.39 24.75
N ASN A 348 -4.69 -4.17 25.29
CA ASN A 348 -3.72 -3.16 24.92
C ASN A 348 -2.25 -3.59 25.11
N ARG A 349 -1.96 -4.40 26.14
CA ARG A 349 -0.58 -4.84 26.47
C ARG A 349 -0.14 -6.00 25.60
N GLY A 350 -1.06 -6.88 25.21
CA GLY A 350 -0.82 -7.97 24.29
C GLY A 350 -0.60 -7.51 22.86
N TYR A 351 -1.36 -6.52 22.37
CA TYR A 351 -1.29 -6.10 20.96
C TYR A 351 -0.20 -5.08 20.65
N TYR A 352 0.13 -4.16 21.56
CA TYR A 352 1.02 -3.02 21.28
C TYR A 352 2.38 -3.10 21.97
N ARG A 353 3.38 -2.51 21.32
CA ARG A 353 4.65 -2.16 21.97
C ARG A 353 4.44 -0.93 22.84
N LEU A 354 4.76 -1.04 24.12
CA LEU A 354 4.68 0.04 25.10
C LEU A 354 6.11 0.48 25.49
N GLN A 355 6.26 1.70 25.99
CA GLN A 355 7.55 2.20 26.50
C GLN A 355 7.83 1.70 27.93
N ASP A 356 9.01 2.03 28.47
CA ASP A 356 9.33 1.85 29.90
C ASP A 356 8.34 2.58 30.83
N ASP A 357 7.72 3.67 30.33
CA ASP A 357 6.44 4.20 30.82
C ASP A 357 5.30 3.47 30.07
N PRO A 358 4.67 2.43 30.64
CA PRO A 358 3.73 1.58 29.92
C PRO A 358 2.39 2.29 29.62
N ARG A 359 2.21 3.54 30.06
CA ARG A 359 1.11 4.40 29.63
C ARG A 359 1.24 4.80 28.15
N ARG A 360 2.47 4.84 27.63
CA ARG A 360 2.85 5.30 26.28
C ARG A 360 3.18 4.15 25.34
N TYR A 361 3.08 4.44 24.05
CA TYR A 361 3.35 3.51 22.96
C TYR A 361 4.76 3.71 22.43
N ALA A 362 5.45 2.62 22.08
CA ALA A 362 6.64 2.69 21.26
C ALA A 362 6.20 2.86 19.80
N ASP A 363 6.75 3.85 19.11
CA ASP A 363 6.43 4.16 17.73
C ASP A 363 7.70 4.13 16.87
N TYR A 364 7.75 3.17 15.95
CA TYR A 364 8.78 3.02 14.92
C TYR A 364 8.22 3.33 13.51
N THR A 365 7.01 3.90 13.43
CA THR A 365 6.21 4.07 12.21
C THR A 365 5.89 5.54 11.91
N GLY A 366 5.78 6.38 12.95
CA GLY A 366 5.29 7.76 12.86
C GLY A 366 3.79 7.90 13.07
N CYS A 367 3.06 6.78 13.16
CA CYS A 367 1.60 6.70 13.28
C CYS A 367 1.11 6.60 14.74
N GLY A 368 2.01 6.79 15.72
CA GLY A 368 1.71 6.83 17.15
C GLY A 368 1.66 5.47 17.87
N ASN A 369 1.72 4.35 17.16
CA ASN A 369 1.84 3.00 17.76
C ASN A 369 2.63 2.05 16.86
N THR A 370 3.10 0.94 17.42
CA THR A 370 3.65 -0.18 16.66
C THR A 370 3.16 -1.50 17.24
N LEU A 371 2.75 -2.44 16.39
CA LEU A 371 2.28 -3.75 16.81
C LEU A 371 3.38 -4.60 17.45
N HIS A 372 2.98 -5.40 18.43
CA HIS A 372 3.87 -6.23 19.23
C HIS A 372 4.19 -7.57 18.52
N VAL A 373 4.71 -7.50 17.29
CA VAL A 373 4.95 -8.62 16.36
C VAL A 373 5.89 -9.74 16.83
N VAL A 374 6.39 -9.72 18.07
CA VAL A 374 7.05 -10.87 18.71
C VAL A 374 6.10 -11.71 19.57
N GLN A 375 4.88 -11.23 19.83
CA GLN A 375 3.86 -11.95 20.60
C GLN A 375 3.15 -13.01 19.73
N PRO A 376 2.97 -14.25 20.20
CA PRO A 376 2.40 -15.33 19.39
C PRO A 376 0.99 -15.06 18.82
N HIS A 377 0.11 -14.38 19.57
CA HIS A 377 -1.24 -14.03 19.10
C HIS A 377 -1.25 -12.89 18.07
N VAL A 378 -0.28 -11.97 18.12
CA VAL A 378 -0.09 -10.92 17.10
C VAL A 378 0.47 -11.52 15.81
N LEU A 379 1.47 -12.41 15.93
CA LEU A 379 1.98 -13.20 14.80
C LEU A 379 0.89 -14.08 14.18
N ARG A 380 0.01 -14.66 15.01
CA ARG A 380 -1.17 -15.38 14.54
C ARG A 380 -2.12 -14.46 13.78
N LEU A 381 -2.51 -13.31 14.35
CA LEU A 381 -3.39 -12.33 13.68
C LEU A 381 -2.88 -11.96 12.28
N ILE A 382 -1.60 -11.59 12.17
CA ILE A 382 -0.99 -11.20 10.91
C ILE A 382 -0.93 -12.38 9.93
N THR A 383 -0.50 -13.57 10.38
CA THR A 383 -0.32 -14.71 9.47
C THR A 383 -1.63 -15.42 9.11
N ASP A 384 -2.64 -15.43 9.97
CA ASP A 384 -4.01 -15.86 9.61
C ASP A 384 -4.65 -14.86 8.64
N SER A 385 -4.39 -13.55 8.77
CA SER A 385 -4.84 -12.54 7.79
C SER A 385 -4.17 -12.73 6.42
N LEU A 386 -2.84 -12.87 6.38
CA LEU A 386 -2.11 -13.17 5.14
C LEU A 386 -2.60 -14.49 4.51
N ARG A 387 -2.82 -15.55 5.31
CA ARG A 387 -3.36 -16.83 4.81
C ARG A 387 -4.79 -16.66 4.28
N TYR A 388 -5.63 -15.87 4.93
CA TYR A 388 -6.99 -15.53 4.49
C TYR A 388 -6.99 -14.81 3.13
N TRP A 389 -6.20 -13.74 2.98
CA TRP A 389 -6.13 -12.99 1.72
C TRP A 389 -5.67 -13.86 0.55
N VAL A 390 -4.70 -14.77 0.77
CA VAL A 390 -4.33 -15.75 -0.25
C VAL A 390 -5.46 -16.76 -0.49
N THR A 391 -5.94 -17.48 0.54
CA THR A 391 -6.75 -18.69 0.35
C THR A 391 -8.26 -18.45 0.20
N GLU A 392 -8.84 -17.47 0.90
CA GLU A 392 -10.27 -17.12 0.81
C GLU A 392 -10.53 -15.97 -0.18
N MET A 393 -9.56 -15.07 -0.41
CA MET A 393 -9.73 -13.87 -1.25
C MET A 393 -8.96 -13.88 -2.59
N GLY A 394 -8.14 -14.91 -2.85
CA GLY A 394 -7.50 -15.13 -4.14
C GLY A 394 -6.16 -14.42 -4.39
N VAL A 395 -5.67 -13.60 -3.46
CA VAL A 395 -4.50 -12.72 -3.63
C VAL A 395 -3.22 -13.52 -3.96
N ASP A 396 -2.40 -13.00 -4.88
CA ASP A 396 -1.17 -13.64 -5.39
C ASP A 396 0.13 -13.07 -4.76
N GLY A 397 0.03 -11.98 -3.98
CA GLY A 397 1.16 -11.41 -3.26
C GLY A 397 0.84 -10.19 -2.40
N PHE A 398 1.88 -9.70 -1.72
CA PHE A 398 1.80 -8.58 -0.80
C PHE A 398 3.00 -7.64 -0.94
N ARG A 399 2.76 -6.32 -0.86
CA ARG A 399 3.76 -5.30 -0.55
C ARG A 399 3.58 -4.89 0.91
N PHE A 400 4.62 -5.05 1.71
CA PHE A 400 4.58 -4.79 3.15
C PHE A 400 5.08 -3.37 3.43
N ASP A 401 4.16 -2.55 3.92
CA ASP A 401 4.41 -1.21 4.42
C ASP A 401 5.34 -1.20 5.62
N LEU A 402 6.34 -0.30 5.60
CA LEU A 402 7.38 -0.13 6.62
C LEU A 402 7.91 -1.47 7.18
N ALA A 403 8.26 -2.40 6.29
CA ALA A 403 8.45 -3.81 6.65
C ALA A 403 9.58 -4.05 7.68
N ALA A 404 10.52 -3.13 7.83
CA ALA A 404 11.55 -3.20 8.87
C ALA A 404 10.95 -3.22 10.30
N ALA A 405 9.82 -2.53 10.52
CA ALA A 405 9.13 -2.51 11.81
C ALA A 405 8.56 -3.90 12.18
N LEU A 406 8.15 -4.68 11.17
CA LEU A 406 7.70 -6.07 11.34
C LEU A 406 8.85 -7.02 11.71
N ALA A 407 10.08 -6.66 11.34
CA ALA A 407 11.30 -7.40 11.64
C ALA A 407 11.98 -6.96 12.96
N ARG A 408 11.45 -5.98 13.70
CA ARG A 408 12.08 -5.52 14.96
C ARG A 408 11.99 -6.54 16.09
N SER A 409 13.14 -6.91 16.64
CA SER A 409 13.28 -7.73 17.86
C SER A 409 13.87 -6.86 18.97
N MET A 410 13.20 -6.79 20.13
CA MET A 410 13.42 -5.72 21.13
C MET A 410 13.34 -4.32 20.48
N HIS A 411 14.47 -3.63 20.30
CA HIS A 411 14.57 -2.33 19.62
C HIS A 411 15.26 -2.40 18.25
N ASP A 412 16.04 -3.45 17.97
CA ASP A 412 16.85 -3.60 16.75
C ASP A 412 16.05 -4.31 15.64
N VAL A 413 16.44 -4.14 14.38
CA VAL A 413 15.86 -4.91 13.26
C VAL A 413 16.60 -6.25 13.15
N ASP A 414 15.86 -7.36 13.19
CA ASP A 414 16.40 -8.72 13.15
C ASP A 414 15.87 -9.49 11.92
N MET A 415 16.77 -9.81 10.99
CA MET A 415 16.44 -10.56 9.77
C MET A 415 16.20 -12.07 10.02
N LEU A 416 16.34 -12.52 11.27
CA LEU A 416 15.92 -13.85 11.76
C LEU A 416 14.69 -13.76 12.68
N SER A 417 14.02 -12.60 12.73
CA SER A 417 12.84 -12.35 13.58
C SER A 417 11.70 -13.38 13.39
N PRO A 418 10.87 -13.62 14.42
CA PRO A 418 9.77 -14.58 14.37
C PRO A 418 8.82 -14.39 13.18
N PHE A 419 8.55 -13.14 12.79
CA PHE A 419 7.71 -12.81 11.62
C PHE A 419 8.28 -13.40 10.32
N LEU A 420 9.56 -13.10 10.02
CA LEU A 420 10.24 -13.59 8.82
C LEU A 420 10.38 -15.13 8.85
N ALA A 421 10.70 -15.70 10.01
CA ALA A 421 10.83 -17.14 10.20
C ALA A 421 9.51 -17.90 9.96
N VAL A 422 8.38 -17.40 10.49
CA VAL A 422 7.05 -18.02 10.29
C VAL A 422 6.62 -17.94 8.83
N ILE A 423 6.83 -16.81 8.14
CA ILE A 423 6.52 -16.67 6.71
C ILE A 423 7.39 -17.61 5.85
N ALA A 424 8.69 -17.71 6.13
CA ALA A 424 9.60 -18.53 5.32
C ALA A 424 9.30 -20.04 5.38
N GLN A 425 8.75 -20.53 6.49
CA GLN A 425 8.34 -21.94 6.61
C GLN A 425 6.90 -22.22 6.13
N ASP A 426 6.00 -21.24 6.20
CA ASP A 426 4.56 -21.44 5.98
C ASP A 426 4.27 -21.99 4.57
N PRO A 427 3.48 -23.08 4.44
CA PRO A 427 3.30 -23.77 3.16
C PRO A 427 2.50 -22.97 2.12
N VAL A 428 1.76 -21.94 2.53
CA VAL A 428 1.00 -21.01 1.67
C VAL A 428 1.83 -19.76 1.40
N LEU A 429 2.25 -19.05 2.45
CA LEU A 429 2.84 -17.71 2.33
C LEU A 429 4.19 -17.71 1.60
N ARG A 430 4.97 -18.79 1.69
CA ARG A 430 6.23 -18.93 0.94
C ARG A 430 6.07 -19.15 -0.57
N ARG A 431 4.84 -19.16 -1.10
CA ARG A 431 4.53 -19.42 -2.52
C ARG A 431 3.96 -18.21 -3.27
N VAL A 432 3.62 -17.14 -2.56
CA VAL A 432 3.13 -15.87 -3.12
C VAL A 432 4.26 -14.86 -3.26
N LYS A 433 4.00 -13.74 -3.96
CA LYS A 433 4.97 -12.64 -4.05
C LYS A 433 5.04 -11.90 -2.71
N LEU A 434 6.25 -11.61 -2.23
CA LEU A 434 6.49 -10.85 -0.99
C LEU A 434 7.46 -9.71 -1.29
N ILE A 435 6.92 -8.50 -1.40
CA ILE A 435 7.65 -7.25 -1.59
C ILE A 435 7.76 -6.56 -0.23
N ALA A 436 8.96 -6.19 0.19
CA ALA A 436 9.16 -5.32 1.34
C ALA A 436 9.37 -3.87 0.90
N GLU A 437 8.82 -2.93 1.67
CA GLU A 437 9.45 -1.64 1.87
C GLU A 437 10.57 -1.81 2.92
N PRO A 438 11.86 -1.82 2.53
CA PRO A 438 12.95 -2.25 3.40
C PRO A 438 13.46 -1.13 4.33
N TRP A 439 12.56 -0.33 4.89
CA TRP A 439 12.86 0.68 5.90
C TRP A 439 11.71 0.87 6.89
N ASP A 440 11.98 1.59 7.98
CA ASP A 440 10.99 2.24 8.84
C ASP A 440 11.60 3.57 9.36
N VAL A 441 10.83 4.39 10.07
CA VAL A 441 11.29 5.72 10.57
C VAL A 441 12.12 5.63 11.86
N GLY A 442 12.27 4.44 12.43
CA GLY A 442 13.02 4.20 13.66
C GLY A 442 14.53 4.16 13.44
N MET A 443 15.30 4.36 14.53
CA MET A 443 16.76 4.19 14.50
C MET A 443 17.14 2.78 14.00
N GLY A 444 18.07 2.71 13.05
CA GLY A 444 18.47 1.46 12.39
C GLY A 444 17.44 0.90 11.38
N GLY A 445 16.38 1.64 11.05
CA GLY A 445 15.28 1.18 10.21
C GLY A 445 15.66 0.86 8.77
N TYR A 446 16.64 1.56 8.18
CA TYR A 446 17.05 1.36 6.78
C TYR A 446 17.79 0.04 6.55
N GLN A 447 17.19 -0.86 5.77
CA GLN A 447 17.59 -2.27 5.61
C GLN A 447 17.63 -2.71 4.13
N VAL A 448 17.78 -1.78 3.19
CA VAL A 448 17.86 -2.05 1.74
C VAL A 448 18.97 -3.06 1.42
N GLY A 449 18.59 -4.16 0.78
CA GLY A 449 19.44 -5.29 0.44
C GLY A 449 19.50 -6.39 1.51
N ALA A 450 19.04 -6.14 2.74
CA ALA A 450 19.24 -7.03 3.89
C ALA A 450 18.12 -8.06 4.12
N PHE A 451 16.95 -7.92 3.47
CA PHE A 451 15.86 -8.89 3.64
C PHE A 451 16.25 -10.30 3.15
N PRO A 452 15.80 -11.37 3.84
CA PRO A 452 16.25 -12.73 3.55
C PRO A 452 15.73 -13.25 2.19
N PRO A 453 16.40 -14.26 1.59
CA PRO A 453 15.91 -14.94 0.39
C PRO A 453 14.46 -15.42 0.56
N LEU A 454 13.69 -15.35 -0.53
CA LEU A 454 12.21 -15.32 -0.64
C LEU A 454 11.69 -13.89 -0.90
N TRP A 455 12.23 -12.87 -0.22
CA TRP A 455 11.75 -11.49 -0.34
C TRP A 455 12.34 -10.75 -1.54
N THR A 456 11.52 -9.89 -2.15
CA THR A 456 11.89 -8.80 -3.06
C THR A 456 11.72 -7.47 -2.35
N GLU A 457 12.37 -6.40 -2.79
CA GLU A 457 12.41 -5.11 -2.10
C GLU A 457 12.20 -3.94 -3.06
N TRP A 458 11.47 -2.92 -2.62
CA TRP A 458 11.49 -1.60 -3.26
C TRP A 458 12.91 -1.01 -3.19
N ASN A 459 13.50 -0.74 -4.36
CA ASN A 459 14.88 -0.24 -4.47
C ASN A 459 14.90 1.29 -4.60
N ASP A 460 14.98 1.99 -3.47
CA ASP A 460 15.10 3.45 -3.40
C ASP A 460 16.36 3.99 -4.10
N ARG A 461 17.48 3.27 -4.00
CA ARG A 461 18.72 3.62 -4.72
C ARG A 461 18.54 3.58 -6.23
N TYR A 462 17.71 2.67 -6.74
CA TYR A 462 17.34 2.65 -8.16
C TYR A 462 16.58 3.94 -8.54
N ARG A 463 15.53 4.27 -7.78
CA ARG A 463 14.76 5.53 -7.94
C ARG A 463 15.70 6.73 -7.94
N ASP A 464 16.55 6.82 -6.94
CA ASP A 464 17.36 8.00 -6.65
C ASP A 464 18.50 8.20 -7.65
N ALA A 465 19.28 7.15 -7.97
CA ALA A 465 20.37 7.27 -8.94
C ALA A 465 19.87 7.59 -10.36
N VAL A 466 18.72 7.04 -10.76
CA VAL A 466 18.13 7.31 -12.09
C VAL A 466 17.52 8.72 -12.14
N ARG A 467 16.86 9.19 -11.06
CA ARG A 467 16.44 10.60 -10.92
C ARG A 467 17.65 11.54 -11.02
N ASP A 468 18.71 11.28 -10.24
CA ASP A 468 19.93 12.09 -10.19
C ASP A 468 20.71 12.08 -11.52
N PHE A 469 20.73 10.97 -12.26
CA PHE A 469 21.32 10.91 -13.60
C PHE A 469 20.57 11.81 -14.59
N TRP A 470 19.24 11.68 -14.69
CA TRP A 470 18.48 12.39 -15.73
C TRP A 470 18.35 13.91 -15.48
N ARG A 471 18.29 14.36 -14.21
CA ARG A 471 18.43 15.80 -13.92
C ARG A 471 19.85 16.31 -14.23
N GLY A 472 20.86 15.45 -14.05
CA GLY A 472 22.28 15.75 -14.28
C GLY A 472 23.01 16.16 -13.01
N ALA A 473 22.60 15.63 -11.86
CA ALA A 473 23.26 15.80 -10.56
C ALA A 473 24.40 14.79 -10.34
N GLN A 474 24.37 13.64 -11.02
CA GLN A 474 25.47 12.67 -11.02
C GLN A 474 26.73 13.24 -11.68
N HIS A 475 27.88 13.13 -11.02
CA HIS A 475 29.19 13.49 -11.56
C HIS A 475 29.77 12.39 -12.46
N ASP A 476 29.52 11.12 -12.12
CA ASP A 476 29.97 9.91 -12.81
C ASP A 476 28.82 8.90 -12.99
N VAL A 477 29.12 7.68 -13.45
CA VAL A 477 28.10 6.69 -13.86
C VAL A 477 28.13 5.37 -13.07
N ARG A 478 28.94 5.25 -12.00
CA ARG A 478 29.12 3.99 -11.24
C ARG A 478 27.82 3.42 -10.70
N ASP A 479 27.06 4.24 -9.98
CA ASP A 479 25.86 3.78 -9.29
C ASP A 479 24.78 3.37 -10.30
N LEU A 480 24.61 4.16 -11.38
CA LEU A 480 23.75 3.83 -12.50
C LEU A 480 24.12 2.47 -13.13
N GLY A 481 25.42 2.16 -13.28
CA GLY A 481 25.88 0.86 -13.75
C GLY A 481 25.33 -0.31 -12.95
N TYR A 482 25.33 -0.21 -11.61
CA TYR A 482 24.69 -1.19 -10.74
C TYR A 482 23.16 -1.17 -10.87
N ARG A 483 22.52 0.01 -10.88
CA ARG A 483 21.05 0.11 -10.97
C ARG A 483 20.48 -0.53 -12.24
N LEU A 484 21.06 -0.24 -13.41
CA LEU A 484 20.61 -0.79 -14.70
C LEU A 484 20.82 -2.32 -14.80
N SER A 485 21.87 -2.86 -14.16
CA SER A 485 22.24 -4.28 -14.20
C SER A 485 21.59 -5.15 -13.09
N GLY A 486 20.65 -4.58 -12.32
CA GLY A 486 19.84 -5.30 -11.33
C GLY A 486 20.32 -5.19 -9.88
N SER A 487 21.19 -4.22 -9.57
CA SER A 487 21.67 -3.92 -8.21
C SER A 487 22.32 -5.12 -7.51
N SER A 488 23.29 -5.74 -8.19
CA SER A 488 24.07 -6.86 -7.63
C SER A 488 24.84 -6.50 -6.35
N ASP A 489 25.18 -5.23 -6.16
CA ASP A 489 25.79 -4.70 -4.94
C ASP A 489 24.91 -4.87 -3.70
N LEU A 490 23.58 -4.79 -3.87
CA LEU A 490 22.59 -5.00 -2.82
C LEU A 490 22.16 -6.47 -2.72
N TYR A 491 21.97 -7.13 -3.86
CA TYR A 491 21.16 -8.36 -3.94
C TYR A 491 21.91 -9.61 -4.43
N ALA A 492 23.20 -9.58 -4.73
CA ALA A 492 23.94 -10.76 -5.21
C ALA A 492 24.45 -11.71 -4.09
N TRP A 493 23.68 -11.84 -3.00
CA TRP A 493 23.98 -12.72 -1.87
C TRP A 493 22.83 -13.69 -1.57
N GLY A 494 23.07 -14.71 -0.73
CA GLY A 494 22.02 -15.62 -0.25
C GLY A 494 21.31 -16.48 -1.32
N GLY A 495 21.80 -16.49 -2.56
CA GLY A 495 21.10 -17.11 -3.70
C GLY A 495 19.98 -16.26 -4.30
N ARG A 496 19.82 -15.00 -3.86
CA ARG A 496 18.93 -14.00 -4.48
C ARG A 496 19.39 -13.70 -5.93
N ARG A 497 18.53 -13.04 -6.69
CA ARG A 497 18.60 -12.85 -8.15
C ARG A 497 18.16 -11.42 -8.49
N PRO A 498 18.33 -10.91 -9.74
CA PRO A 498 17.99 -9.52 -10.05
C PRO A 498 16.53 -9.14 -9.76
N TYR A 499 15.60 -10.10 -9.79
CA TYR A 499 14.21 -9.85 -9.41
C TYR A 499 14.00 -9.51 -7.92
N ALA A 500 15.03 -9.64 -7.07
CA ALA A 500 15.01 -9.10 -5.72
C ALA A 500 14.86 -7.56 -5.70
N SER A 501 15.27 -6.90 -6.79
CA SER A 501 15.11 -5.47 -7.01
C SER A 501 13.76 -5.19 -7.68
N VAL A 502 12.82 -4.60 -6.93
CA VAL A 502 11.68 -3.87 -7.51
C VAL A 502 12.18 -2.46 -7.85
N ASN A 503 12.41 -2.24 -9.14
CA ASN A 503 12.87 -0.99 -9.72
C ASN A 503 11.65 -0.06 -9.90
N PHE A 504 11.70 1.14 -9.37
CA PHE A 504 10.67 2.17 -9.53
C PHE A 504 11.29 3.55 -9.72
N ILE A 505 10.61 4.45 -10.43
CA ILE A 505 11.02 5.87 -10.53
C ILE A 505 10.11 6.75 -9.67
N THR A 506 8.89 6.28 -9.43
CA THR A 506 7.77 6.94 -8.76
C THR A 506 6.94 5.88 -8.04
N ALA A 507 6.24 6.29 -7.00
CA ALA A 507 5.29 5.51 -6.21
C ALA A 507 4.12 6.45 -5.84
N HIS A 508 3.19 6.00 -5.00
CA HIS A 508 2.19 6.88 -4.42
C HIS A 508 2.79 8.00 -3.55
N ASP A 509 3.92 7.73 -2.87
CA ASP A 509 4.75 8.71 -2.17
C ASP A 509 5.67 9.48 -3.13
N GLY A 510 5.77 10.79 -2.90
CA GLY A 510 6.49 11.73 -3.75
C GLY A 510 5.67 12.23 -4.94
N PHE A 511 6.38 12.65 -5.98
CA PHE A 511 5.77 13.17 -7.21
C PHE A 511 5.36 12.06 -8.18
N THR A 512 4.28 12.30 -8.94
CA THR A 512 4.07 11.67 -10.26
C THR A 512 5.28 11.87 -11.18
N LEU A 513 5.41 11.05 -12.22
CA LEU A 513 6.51 11.15 -13.19
C LEU A 513 6.50 12.52 -13.90
N ARG A 514 5.32 13.09 -14.13
CA ARG A 514 5.12 14.44 -14.68
C ARG A 514 5.57 15.54 -13.74
N ASP A 515 5.25 15.43 -12.45
CA ASP A 515 5.57 16.48 -11.48
C ASP A 515 7.05 16.46 -11.10
N LEU A 516 7.67 15.27 -11.10
CA LEU A 516 9.11 15.05 -10.97
C LEU A 516 9.95 15.84 -12.01
N VAL A 517 9.37 16.13 -13.18
CA VAL A 517 10.00 16.94 -14.25
C VAL A 517 9.39 18.36 -14.37
N SER A 518 8.45 18.71 -13.49
CA SER A 518 7.71 19.99 -13.53
C SER A 518 7.83 20.85 -12.27
N TYR A 519 8.38 20.35 -11.17
CA TYR A 519 8.48 21.05 -9.89
C TYR A 519 9.83 20.83 -9.19
N GLU A 520 10.47 21.90 -8.69
CA GLU A 520 11.60 21.82 -7.73
C GLU A 520 11.10 21.66 -6.29
N SER A 521 9.90 22.18 -6.01
CA SER A 521 9.33 22.28 -4.67
C SER A 521 7.98 21.55 -4.58
N LYS A 522 7.65 21.03 -3.40
CA LYS A 522 6.32 20.47 -3.11
C LYS A 522 5.30 21.59 -2.90
N HIS A 523 4.05 21.34 -3.29
CA HIS A 523 2.91 22.25 -3.19
C HIS A 523 1.76 21.52 -2.46
N ASN A 524 2.01 21.16 -1.21
CA ASN A 524 1.10 20.36 -0.38
C ASN A 524 0.09 21.22 0.41
N GLU A 525 -0.09 22.50 0.07
CA GLU A 525 -0.99 23.42 0.78
C GLU A 525 -2.42 22.88 0.92
N ALA A 526 -2.89 22.10 -0.06
CA ALA A 526 -4.19 21.43 -0.05
C ALA A 526 -4.37 20.42 1.11
N ASN A 527 -3.28 19.92 1.69
CA ASN A 527 -3.30 18.98 2.83
C ASN A 527 -3.58 19.68 4.17
N GLY A 528 -3.53 21.02 4.21
CA GLY A 528 -3.81 21.81 5.41
C GLY A 528 -2.66 21.94 6.41
N GLU A 529 -1.56 21.21 6.22
CA GLU A 529 -0.41 21.15 7.13
C GLU A 529 0.64 22.26 6.89
N ASN A 530 0.26 23.32 6.17
CA ASN A 530 1.13 24.43 5.75
C ASN A 530 2.38 23.97 4.97
N ASN A 531 2.25 22.91 4.15
CA ASN A 531 3.32 22.35 3.30
C ASN A 531 4.56 21.84 4.07
N ASN A 532 4.38 21.46 5.34
CA ASN A 532 5.41 20.81 6.15
C ASN A 532 5.49 19.30 5.89
N ASP A 533 4.35 18.68 5.52
CA ASP A 533 4.16 17.26 5.24
C ASP A 533 4.80 16.82 3.91
N GLY A 534 5.13 15.53 3.74
CA GLY A 534 5.80 15.00 2.55
C GLY A 534 7.30 15.28 2.47
N THR A 535 8.03 14.52 1.64
CA THR A 535 9.51 14.65 1.53
C THR A 535 9.95 16.03 1.02
N HIS A 536 11.17 16.43 1.39
CA HIS A 536 11.86 17.62 0.86
C HIS A 536 13.00 17.27 -0.12
N ASP A 537 13.38 15.99 -0.26
CA ASP A 537 14.39 15.53 -1.23
C ASP A 537 13.72 14.70 -2.34
N ASN A 538 13.00 15.40 -3.23
CA ASN A 538 12.28 14.76 -4.33
C ASN A 538 13.20 14.26 -5.46
N ARG A 539 14.48 14.68 -5.49
CA ARG A 539 15.39 14.54 -6.66
C ARG A 539 14.76 14.95 -8.01
N SER A 540 13.91 15.96 -8.01
CA SER A 540 13.24 16.48 -9.21
C SER A 540 14.10 17.47 -9.99
N TRP A 541 13.56 17.92 -11.13
CA TRP A 541 14.03 19.10 -11.88
C TRP A 541 12.90 19.67 -12.74
N ASN A 542 12.49 20.92 -12.53
CA ASN A 542 11.30 21.53 -13.17
C ASN A 542 11.46 21.86 -14.67
N CYS A 543 12.62 21.56 -15.25
CA CYS A 543 13.01 21.84 -16.65
C CYS A 543 13.06 23.33 -17.06
N GLY A 544 12.99 24.27 -16.10
CA GLY A 544 13.18 25.71 -16.32
C GLY A 544 12.00 26.61 -15.91
N ALA A 545 10.88 26.05 -15.44
CA ALA A 545 9.72 26.78 -14.93
C ALA A 545 9.01 25.93 -13.87
N GLU A 546 8.47 26.53 -12.81
CA GLU A 546 7.72 25.78 -11.79
C GLU A 546 6.27 25.54 -12.25
N GLY A 547 5.82 24.30 -12.18
CA GLY A 547 4.47 23.89 -12.56
C GLY A 547 4.16 24.00 -14.06
N ALA A 548 2.89 24.26 -14.38
CA ALA A 548 2.40 24.32 -15.76
C ALA A 548 2.98 25.54 -16.51
N THR A 549 3.40 25.35 -17.77
CA THR A 549 3.95 26.41 -18.62
C THR A 549 3.42 26.31 -20.05
N THR A 550 3.37 27.44 -20.75
CA THR A 550 3.06 27.52 -22.19
C THR A 550 4.32 27.51 -23.07
N ASP A 551 5.52 27.39 -22.49
CA ASP A 551 6.76 27.29 -23.26
C ASP A 551 6.85 25.92 -23.98
N PRO A 552 6.86 25.88 -25.33
CA PRO A 552 6.88 24.62 -26.07
C PRO A 552 8.24 23.91 -25.99
N GLY A 553 9.33 24.63 -25.74
CA GLY A 553 10.66 24.06 -25.53
C GLY A 553 10.74 23.32 -24.20
N ILE A 554 10.26 23.93 -23.12
CA ILE A 554 10.18 23.28 -21.79
C ILE A 554 9.25 22.06 -21.85
N ASN A 555 8.05 22.18 -22.45
CA ASN A 555 7.13 21.04 -22.51
C ASN A 555 7.66 19.88 -23.38
N THR A 556 8.33 20.16 -24.50
CA THR A 556 9.02 19.13 -25.32
C THR A 556 10.17 18.48 -24.53
N LEU A 557 10.93 19.25 -23.76
CA LEU A 557 12.00 18.76 -22.89
C LEU A 557 11.48 17.87 -21.75
N ARG A 558 10.37 18.27 -21.11
CA ARG A 558 9.69 17.49 -20.07
C ARG A 558 9.21 16.15 -20.59
N ARG A 559 8.45 16.13 -21.70
CA ARG A 559 8.00 14.88 -22.31
C ARG A 559 9.17 13.98 -22.72
N ARG A 560 10.30 14.55 -23.17
CA ARG A 560 11.55 13.78 -23.38
C ARG A 560 12.09 13.18 -22.09
N GLN A 561 12.07 13.90 -20.95
CA GLN A 561 12.48 13.32 -19.66
C GLN A 561 11.54 12.20 -19.20
N LEU A 562 10.22 12.31 -19.41
CA LEU A 562 9.29 11.21 -19.15
C LEU A 562 9.65 9.96 -19.97
N ARG A 563 9.87 10.13 -21.28
CA ARG A 563 10.31 9.06 -22.18
C ARG A 563 11.67 8.47 -21.76
N ASN A 564 12.61 9.28 -21.28
CA ASN A 564 13.91 8.84 -20.74
C ASN A 564 13.74 7.96 -19.50
N LEU A 565 13.07 8.49 -18.47
CA LEU A 565 12.87 7.83 -17.17
C LEU A 565 12.12 6.50 -17.35
N LEU A 566 11.01 6.53 -18.08
CA LEU A 566 10.19 5.35 -18.37
C LEU A 566 10.92 4.30 -19.20
N SER A 567 11.72 4.70 -20.20
CA SER A 567 12.55 3.75 -20.96
C SER A 567 13.68 3.16 -20.11
N THR A 568 14.27 3.95 -19.21
CA THR A 568 15.30 3.47 -18.28
C THR A 568 14.73 2.42 -17.34
N LEU A 569 13.55 2.68 -16.76
CA LEU A 569 12.79 1.74 -15.93
C LEU A 569 12.50 0.42 -16.66
N LEU A 570 11.88 0.50 -17.83
CA LEU A 570 11.39 -0.68 -18.57
C LEU A 570 12.49 -1.49 -19.28
N LEU A 571 13.69 -0.92 -19.47
CA LEU A 571 14.87 -1.61 -20.02
C LEU A 571 15.86 -2.10 -18.96
N SER A 572 15.77 -1.63 -17.71
CA SER A 572 16.67 -2.06 -16.63
C SER A 572 16.41 -3.52 -16.23
N THR A 573 17.46 -4.22 -15.79
CA THR A 573 17.31 -5.56 -15.21
C THR A 573 16.73 -5.45 -13.78
N GLY A 574 15.79 -6.32 -13.43
CA GLY A 574 14.98 -6.25 -12.21
C GLY A 574 13.48 -6.39 -12.51
N VAL A 575 12.62 -6.09 -11.54
CA VAL A 575 11.16 -6.02 -11.72
C VAL A 575 10.75 -4.55 -11.84
N PRO A 576 10.25 -4.05 -13.00
CA PRO A 576 9.78 -2.68 -13.11
C PRO A 576 8.40 -2.51 -12.47
N MET A 577 8.24 -1.45 -11.69
CA MET A 577 6.97 -0.96 -11.15
C MET A 577 6.63 0.43 -11.72
N LEU A 578 5.40 0.61 -12.18
CA LEU A 578 4.85 1.88 -12.68
C LEU A 578 3.71 2.34 -11.75
N VAL A 579 3.53 3.65 -11.61
CA VAL A 579 2.36 4.25 -10.93
C VAL A 579 1.26 4.51 -11.93
N ALA A 580 0.01 4.20 -11.57
CA ALA A 580 -1.12 4.38 -12.46
C ALA A 580 -1.32 5.84 -12.90
N GLY A 581 -1.23 6.05 -14.21
CA GLY A 581 -1.37 7.34 -14.88
C GLY A 581 -0.05 8.00 -15.28
N ASP A 582 1.10 7.53 -14.81
CA ASP A 582 2.41 8.08 -15.23
C ASP A 582 2.67 7.83 -16.72
N GLU A 583 2.17 6.71 -17.27
CA GLU A 583 2.21 6.40 -18.70
C GLU A 583 1.41 7.37 -19.57
N MET A 584 0.47 8.12 -18.99
CA MET A 584 -0.35 9.14 -19.67
C MET A 584 -0.13 10.55 -19.13
N GLY A 585 0.92 10.79 -18.35
CA GLY A 585 1.23 12.14 -17.84
C GLY A 585 0.21 12.68 -16.85
N ARG A 586 -0.31 11.83 -15.95
CA ARG A 586 -1.02 12.24 -14.72
C ARG A 586 -0.18 13.25 -13.93
N THR A 587 -0.83 14.13 -13.18
CA THR A 587 -0.22 15.13 -12.29
C THR A 587 -1.07 15.26 -11.03
N GLN A 588 -0.42 15.55 -9.90
CA GLN A 588 -0.99 15.93 -8.61
C GLN A 588 -0.83 17.44 -8.36
N GLY A 589 -0.54 18.23 -9.40
CA GLY A 589 -0.38 19.69 -9.33
C GLY A 589 0.84 20.16 -8.55
N GLY A 590 1.82 19.28 -8.30
CA GLY A 590 2.97 19.55 -7.44
C GLY A 590 2.77 19.14 -5.97
N ASN A 591 1.63 18.56 -5.60
CA ASN A 591 1.50 17.89 -4.31
C ASN A 591 2.31 16.57 -4.35
N ASN A 592 3.24 16.38 -3.41
CA ASN A 592 4.10 15.18 -3.32
C ASN A 592 3.71 14.20 -2.20
N ASN A 593 2.54 14.41 -1.59
CA ASN A 593 2.04 13.63 -0.46
C ASN A 593 0.50 13.69 -0.46
N ALA A 594 -0.14 13.22 -1.51
CA ALA A 594 -1.59 13.37 -1.70
C ALA A 594 -2.43 12.41 -0.83
N TYR A 595 -1.92 12.00 0.34
CA TYR A 595 -2.47 10.95 1.21
C TYR A 595 -3.91 11.22 1.68
N CYS A 596 -4.30 12.49 1.73
CA CYS A 596 -5.60 12.96 2.17
C CYS A 596 -6.49 13.56 1.06
N GLN A 597 -6.06 13.45 -0.21
CA GLN A 597 -6.70 14.12 -1.36
C GLN A 597 -7.59 13.18 -2.17
N ASP A 598 -8.77 12.85 -1.65
CA ASP A 598 -9.81 12.10 -2.37
C ASP A 598 -10.62 12.98 -3.34
N ASN A 599 -9.92 13.54 -4.33
CA ASN A 599 -10.45 14.49 -5.32
C ASN A 599 -9.63 14.46 -6.62
N GLU A 600 -9.88 15.42 -7.52
CA GLU A 600 -9.23 15.57 -8.83
C GLU A 600 -7.69 15.69 -8.80
N ILE A 601 -7.05 15.98 -7.65
CA ILE A 601 -5.59 15.90 -7.48
C ILE A 601 -5.11 14.44 -7.64
N SER A 602 -5.89 13.47 -7.14
CA SER A 602 -5.49 12.06 -7.10
C SER A 602 -6.21 11.16 -8.08
N TRP A 603 -7.44 11.50 -8.48
CA TRP A 603 -8.22 10.70 -9.43
C TRP A 603 -7.66 10.83 -10.86
N ILE A 604 -7.51 9.71 -11.58
CA ILE A 604 -6.89 9.70 -12.91
C ILE A 604 -7.77 10.43 -13.93
N ASP A 605 -7.19 11.39 -14.65
CA ASP A 605 -7.86 12.05 -15.78
C ASP A 605 -7.69 11.24 -17.07
N TRP A 606 -8.70 10.42 -17.37
CA TRP A 606 -8.69 9.54 -18.53
C TRP A 606 -8.73 10.27 -19.89
N SER A 607 -8.98 11.58 -19.92
CA SER A 607 -8.86 12.37 -21.16
C SER A 607 -7.41 12.51 -21.65
N LEU A 608 -6.42 12.30 -20.77
CA LEU A 608 -5.00 12.36 -21.11
C LEU A 608 -4.57 11.26 -22.12
N LEU A 609 -5.28 10.14 -22.22
CA LEU A 609 -5.02 9.13 -23.27
C LEU A 609 -5.36 9.63 -24.68
N ASP A 610 -6.25 10.62 -24.79
CA ASP A 610 -6.67 11.19 -26.06
C ASP A 610 -5.93 12.47 -26.46
N ASP A 611 -5.27 13.11 -25.50
CA ASP A 611 -4.37 14.25 -25.69
C ASP A 611 -3.16 13.84 -26.56
N PRO A 612 -2.92 14.51 -27.72
CA PRO A 612 -1.75 14.27 -28.55
C PRO A 612 -0.41 14.39 -27.83
N ASP A 613 -0.29 15.24 -26.80
CA ASP A 613 0.97 15.45 -26.07
C ASP A 613 1.32 14.26 -25.15
N TRP A 614 0.34 13.47 -24.67
CA TRP A 614 0.60 12.33 -23.77
C TRP A 614 0.42 10.96 -24.44
N ARG A 615 -0.38 10.86 -25.51
CA ARG A 615 -0.60 9.59 -26.25
C ARG A 615 0.72 8.94 -26.70
N GLY A 616 1.74 9.73 -27.05
CA GLY A 616 3.09 9.23 -27.39
C GLY A 616 3.81 8.53 -26.23
N LEU A 617 3.60 8.97 -24.98
CA LEU A 617 4.18 8.36 -23.78
C LEU A 617 3.51 7.00 -23.47
N SER A 618 2.18 6.94 -23.55
CA SER A 618 1.43 5.69 -23.29
C SER A 618 1.72 4.64 -24.35
N THR A 619 1.87 5.07 -25.61
CA THR A 619 2.28 4.20 -26.72
C THR A 619 3.72 3.67 -26.54
N LEU A 620 4.63 4.51 -26.04
CA LEU A 620 5.99 4.08 -25.69
C LEU A 620 5.97 3.05 -24.54
N ALA A 621 5.20 3.30 -23.49
CA ALA A 621 5.08 2.39 -22.33
C ALA A 621 4.72 0.96 -22.78
N ALA A 622 3.61 0.82 -23.52
CA ALA A 622 3.15 -0.46 -24.05
C ALA A 622 4.17 -1.09 -25.01
N ARG A 623 4.81 -0.30 -25.89
CA ARG A 623 5.82 -0.79 -26.84
C ARG A 623 7.07 -1.36 -26.15
N VAL A 624 7.56 -0.70 -25.08
CA VAL A 624 8.75 -1.17 -24.36
C VAL A 624 8.42 -2.32 -23.40
N ILE A 625 7.22 -2.35 -22.79
CA ILE A 625 6.72 -3.53 -22.05
C ILE A 625 6.63 -4.75 -22.98
N ALA A 626 6.05 -4.58 -24.18
CA ALA A 626 5.98 -5.64 -25.19
C ALA A 626 7.36 -6.11 -25.65
N LEU A 627 8.32 -5.19 -25.83
CA LEU A 627 9.71 -5.51 -26.18
C LEU A 627 10.41 -6.30 -25.07
N ARG A 628 10.31 -5.85 -23.80
CA ARG A 628 10.81 -6.57 -22.62
C ARG A 628 10.22 -7.98 -22.52
N ARG A 629 8.92 -8.13 -22.81
CA ARG A 629 8.23 -9.43 -22.84
C ARG A 629 8.75 -10.32 -23.97
N ALA A 630 9.01 -9.76 -25.15
CA ALA A 630 9.53 -10.50 -26.30
C ALA A 630 10.97 -11.00 -26.08
N HIS A 631 11.84 -10.20 -25.45
CA HIS A 631 13.29 -10.42 -25.38
C HIS A 631 13.78 -10.79 -23.96
N PRO A 632 14.02 -12.08 -23.63
CA PRO A 632 14.58 -12.54 -22.37
C PRO A 632 15.83 -11.79 -21.87
N VAL A 633 16.68 -11.27 -22.77
CA VAL A 633 17.93 -10.57 -22.39
C VAL A 633 17.65 -9.28 -21.60
N LEU A 634 16.55 -8.60 -21.89
CA LEU A 634 16.10 -7.38 -21.18
C LEU A 634 15.50 -7.68 -19.79
N ARG A 635 15.25 -8.96 -19.47
CA ARG A 635 14.55 -9.42 -18.25
C ARG A 635 15.22 -10.63 -17.60
N ARG A 636 16.55 -10.60 -17.48
CA ARG A 636 17.34 -11.74 -17.02
C ARG A 636 16.99 -12.25 -15.61
N ARG A 637 16.93 -13.58 -15.50
CA ARG A 637 16.69 -14.34 -14.25
C ARG A 637 17.92 -14.48 -13.33
N ALA A 638 19.09 -14.00 -13.74
CA ALA A 638 20.32 -14.01 -12.96
C ALA A 638 21.23 -12.83 -13.34
N PHE A 639 21.99 -12.34 -12.36
CA PHE A 639 22.98 -11.26 -12.53
C PHE A 639 23.95 -11.56 -13.66
N PHE A 640 24.52 -10.50 -14.23
CA PHE A 640 25.55 -10.59 -15.25
C PHE A 640 26.89 -11.01 -14.66
N SER A 641 27.73 -11.69 -15.45
CA SER A 641 29.10 -12.02 -15.05
C SER A 641 30.18 -11.09 -15.61
N GLY A 642 29.85 -10.31 -16.66
CA GLY A 642 30.86 -9.53 -17.41
C GLY A 642 31.87 -10.43 -18.13
N ARG A 643 31.45 -11.63 -18.50
CA ARG A 643 32.28 -12.70 -19.07
C ARG A 643 31.42 -13.57 -20.00
N SER A 644 32.04 -14.19 -20.99
CA SER A 644 31.33 -15.16 -21.83
C SER A 644 31.22 -16.50 -21.13
N GLN A 645 30.04 -17.15 -21.21
CA GLN A 645 29.85 -18.54 -20.82
C GLN A 645 30.41 -19.50 -21.89
N THR A 646 30.59 -19.02 -23.12
CA THR A 646 31.02 -19.82 -24.28
C THR A 646 32.49 -19.52 -24.66
N PRO A 647 33.33 -20.54 -24.97
CA PRO A 647 34.72 -20.29 -25.37
C PRO A 647 34.84 -19.48 -26.66
N GLY A 648 35.22 -18.20 -26.52
CA GLY A 648 35.36 -17.27 -27.64
C GLY A 648 34.09 -16.47 -27.99
N GLY A 649 33.02 -16.58 -27.19
CA GLY A 649 31.84 -15.74 -27.32
C GLY A 649 32.03 -14.33 -26.73
N LEU A 650 31.01 -13.49 -26.89
CA LEU A 650 30.94 -12.17 -26.24
C LEU A 650 30.62 -12.29 -24.75
N PRO A 651 31.06 -11.32 -23.90
CA PRO A 651 30.57 -11.19 -22.54
C PRO A 651 29.06 -10.98 -22.47
N ASP A 652 28.45 -11.47 -21.39
CA ASP A 652 27.01 -11.38 -21.19
C ASP A 652 26.48 -9.95 -20.89
N LEU A 653 27.39 -9.04 -20.52
CA LEU A 653 27.21 -7.60 -20.39
C LEU A 653 28.55 -6.90 -20.66
N THR A 654 28.54 -5.82 -21.45
CA THR A 654 29.71 -4.95 -21.66
C THR A 654 29.30 -3.48 -21.65
N TRP A 655 30.17 -2.63 -21.09
CA TRP A 655 29.92 -1.20 -20.94
C TRP A 655 30.83 -0.40 -21.85
N PHE A 656 30.29 0.66 -22.47
CA PHE A 656 30.97 1.43 -23.51
C PHE A 656 31.01 2.92 -23.21
N THR A 657 32.20 3.49 -23.37
CA THR A 657 32.42 4.94 -23.45
C THR A 657 31.77 5.53 -24.70
N ALA A 658 31.57 6.85 -24.75
CA ALA A 658 31.14 7.53 -25.98
C ALA A 658 32.12 7.36 -27.16
N GLY A 659 33.38 6.99 -26.89
CA GLY A 659 34.38 6.63 -27.89
C GLY A 659 34.22 5.22 -28.47
N GLY A 660 33.17 4.48 -28.10
CA GLY A 660 32.94 3.10 -28.57
C GLY A 660 33.96 2.09 -28.05
N GLN A 661 34.74 2.46 -27.04
CA GLN A 661 35.68 1.59 -26.35
C GLN A 661 35.02 1.02 -25.09
N GLU A 662 35.34 -0.23 -24.77
CA GLU A 662 34.96 -0.87 -23.51
C GLU A 662 35.48 -0.04 -22.31
N MET A 663 34.65 0.15 -21.29
CA MET A 663 35.00 0.97 -20.12
C MET A 663 36.04 0.29 -19.24
N THR A 664 37.12 1.01 -18.96
CA THR A 664 38.12 0.63 -17.95
C THR A 664 37.66 1.01 -16.54
N ASP A 665 38.39 0.55 -15.51
CA ASP A 665 38.14 0.96 -14.12
C ASP A 665 38.17 2.50 -13.97
N ASP A 666 39.08 3.21 -14.64
CA ASP A 666 39.19 4.68 -14.58
C ASP A 666 37.97 5.39 -15.22
N ASP A 667 37.41 4.85 -16.31
CA ASP A 667 36.24 5.42 -17.00
C ASP A 667 34.99 5.49 -16.11
N TRP A 668 34.90 4.63 -15.10
CA TRP A 668 33.83 4.64 -14.11
C TRP A 668 33.92 5.83 -13.15
N PHE A 669 35.14 6.27 -12.78
CA PHE A 669 35.34 7.43 -11.89
C PHE A 669 35.47 8.75 -12.67
N ALA A 670 35.65 8.68 -13.99
CA ALA A 670 35.69 9.84 -14.87
C ALA A 670 34.35 10.59 -14.90
N SER A 671 34.40 11.91 -15.09
CA SER A 671 33.17 12.69 -15.23
C SER A 671 32.53 12.41 -16.60
N SER A 672 31.39 11.72 -16.58
CA SER A 672 30.66 11.33 -17.79
C SER A 672 29.16 11.53 -17.61
N HIS A 673 28.51 11.96 -18.69
CA HIS A 673 27.06 11.99 -18.84
C HIS A 673 26.58 11.07 -19.97
N THR A 674 27.41 10.11 -20.40
CA THR A 674 27.09 9.18 -21.50
C THR A 674 27.57 7.79 -21.13
N ILE A 675 26.69 6.80 -21.24
CA ILE A 675 27.03 5.38 -21.04
C ILE A 675 26.34 4.52 -22.11
N GLY A 676 27.12 3.62 -22.71
CA GLY A 676 26.60 2.52 -23.53
C GLY A 676 26.55 1.23 -22.72
N MET A 677 25.46 0.49 -22.82
CA MET A 677 25.25 -0.80 -22.16
C MET A 677 24.89 -1.83 -23.23
N TYR A 678 25.83 -2.72 -23.55
CA TYR A 678 25.63 -3.82 -24.49
C TYR A 678 25.20 -5.09 -23.75
N LEU A 679 24.13 -5.70 -24.25
CA LEU A 679 23.50 -6.92 -23.74
C LEU A 679 23.60 -8.01 -24.80
N SER A 680 24.35 -9.08 -24.49
CA SER A 680 24.51 -10.23 -25.40
C SER A 680 23.32 -11.17 -25.27
N GLY A 681 22.59 -11.35 -26.38
CA GLY A 681 21.51 -12.32 -26.50
C GLY A 681 22.00 -13.75 -26.77
N ASP A 682 23.23 -13.92 -27.28
CA ASP A 682 23.84 -15.24 -27.55
C ASP A 682 24.30 -15.97 -26.28
N ASP A 683 24.62 -15.23 -25.21
CA ASP A 683 25.33 -15.74 -24.01
C ASP A 683 24.44 -15.69 -22.74
N ILE A 684 23.14 -15.95 -22.90
CA ILE A 684 22.17 -16.00 -21.79
C ILE A 684 22.38 -17.31 -21.00
N PRO A 685 22.81 -17.28 -19.73
CA PRO A 685 23.21 -18.48 -18.98
C PRO A 685 22.03 -19.39 -18.57
N GLN A 686 20.79 -18.99 -18.84
CA GLN A 686 19.58 -19.72 -18.48
C GLN A 686 19.10 -20.67 -19.59
N ARG A 687 18.23 -21.60 -19.17
CA ARG A 687 17.53 -22.53 -20.05
C ARG A 687 16.02 -22.32 -19.95
N ASP A 688 15.31 -22.71 -20.98
CA ASP A 688 13.85 -22.71 -21.02
C ASP A 688 13.23 -23.81 -20.14
N ALA A 689 11.91 -23.98 -20.19
CA ALA A 689 11.20 -25.01 -19.42
C ALA A 689 11.47 -26.45 -19.92
N GLN A 690 12.12 -26.61 -21.08
CA GLN A 690 12.49 -27.86 -21.72
C GLN A 690 13.99 -28.18 -21.55
N GLY A 691 14.77 -27.25 -20.97
CA GLY A 691 16.21 -27.38 -20.76
C GLY A 691 17.08 -26.93 -21.94
N VAL A 692 16.50 -26.32 -22.98
CA VAL A 692 17.23 -25.75 -24.12
C VAL A 692 17.88 -24.43 -23.70
N PRO A 693 19.13 -24.11 -24.11
CA PRO A 693 19.71 -22.79 -23.89
C PRO A 693 18.82 -21.69 -24.49
N ILE A 694 18.64 -20.59 -23.75
CA ILE A 694 17.94 -19.42 -24.28
C ILE A 694 18.93 -18.63 -25.12
N THR A 695 18.50 -18.18 -26.30
CA THR A 695 19.21 -17.22 -27.15
C THR A 695 18.23 -16.13 -27.59
N ASP A 696 18.71 -14.91 -27.80
CA ASP A 696 17.91 -13.72 -28.07
C ASP A 696 18.62 -12.78 -29.05
N ASP A 697 17.95 -11.72 -29.51
CA ASP A 697 18.62 -10.58 -30.15
C ASP A 697 19.56 -9.89 -29.13
N SER A 698 20.70 -9.39 -29.59
CA SER A 698 21.62 -8.56 -28.79
C SER A 698 21.25 -7.07 -28.88
N PHE A 699 21.45 -6.29 -27.82
CA PHE A 699 21.03 -4.88 -27.75
C PHE A 699 22.13 -3.96 -27.23
N LEU A 700 22.11 -2.71 -27.69
CA LEU A 700 22.91 -1.61 -27.17
C LEU A 700 21.97 -0.49 -26.70
N ILE A 701 21.89 -0.28 -25.39
CA ILE A 701 21.26 0.91 -24.79
C ILE A 701 22.31 2.02 -24.72
N ILE A 702 21.97 3.23 -25.17
CA ILE A 702 22.83 4.42 -25.00
C ILE A 702 22.03 5.45 -24.20
N ALA A 703 22.46 5.74 -22.97
CA ALA A 703 21.84 6.76 -22.12
C ALA A 703 22.74 8.00 -22.04
N HIS A 704 22.17 9.18 -22.28
CA HIS A 704 22.92 10.42 -22.37
C HIS A 704 22.21 11.60 -21.68
N ALA A 705 22.73 12.04 -20.53
CA ALA A 705 22.13 13.04 -19.66
C ALA A 705 22.58 14.50 -19.93
N SER A 706 23.58 14.74 -20.79
CA SER A 706 24.05 16.12 -21.03
C SER A 706 23.04 16.93 -21.85
N HIS A 707 23.03 18.25 -21.67
CA HIS A 707 22.22 19.16 -22.51
C HIS A 707 22.78 19.35 -23.92
N ARG A 708 24.06 18.98 -24.17
CA ARG A 708 24.72 19.09 -25.48
C ARG A 708 24.70 17.74 -26.18
N PRO A 709 24.39 17.64 -27.48
CA PRO A 709 24.46 16.37 -28.19
C PRO A 709 25.88 15.81 -28.20
N ALA A 710 25.99 14.49 -28.09
CA ALA A 710 27.25 13.76 -28.16
C ALA A 710 27.37 12.99 -29.48
N ARG A 711 28.61 12.70 -29.90
CA ARG A 711 28.89 11.67 -30.91
C ARG A 711 29.23 10.39 -30.16
N PHE A 712 28.48 9.33 -30.42
CA PHE A 712 28.76 7.99 -29.88
C PHE A 712 29.29 7.11 -31.02
N ALA A 713 30.48 6.55 -30.87
CA ALA A 713 31.00 5.56 -31.82
C ALA A 713 30.38 4.19 -31.51
N LEU A 714 29.75 3.56 -32.52
CA LEU A 714 29.10 2.27 -32.34
C LEU A 714 30.17 1.15 -32.36
N PRO A 715 30.18 0.21 -31.40
CA PRO A 715 31.16 -0.87 -31.37
C PRO A 715 31.18 -1.66 -32.68
N GLY A 716 32.38 -1.95 -33.18
CA GLY A 716 32.59 -2.74 -34.40
C GLY A 716 32.43 -4.25 -34.16
N HIS A 717 32.84 -5.06 -35.14
CA HIS A 717 33.09 -6.48 -34.92
C HIS A 717 34.05 -6.68 -33.72
N PRO A 718 33.78 -7.60 -32.78
CA PRO A 718 32.81 -8.70 -32.85
C PRO A 718 31.37 -8.38 -32.36
N TRP A 719 31.07 -7.15 -31.94
CA TRP A 719 29.81 -6.81 -31.26
C TRP A 719 28.59 -6.74 -32.18
N ALA A 720 28.78 -6.35 -33.44
CA ALA A 720 27.76 -6.32 -34.48
C ALA A 720 28.41 -6.17 -35.87
N ASP A 721 27.64 -6.43 -36.92
CA ASP A 721 27.94 -5.97 -38.29
C ASP A 721 27.11 -4.74 -38.66
N SER A 722 25.91 -4.59 -38.09
CA SER A 722 25.10 -3.37 -38.16
C SER A 722 24.19 -3.23 -36.94
N TYR A 723 23.62 -2.04 -36.75
CA TYR A 723 22.66 -1.74 -35.68
C TYR A 723 21.36 -1.16 -36.23
N GLU A 724 20.23 -1.51 -35.64
CA GLU A 724 18.90 -0.98 -35.97
C GLU A 724 18.33 -0.19 -34.78
N LEU A 725 17.95 1.07 -34.99
CA LEU A 725 17.37 1.93 -33.95
C LEU A 725 15.88 1.59 -33.69
N LEU A 726 15.59 1.06 -32.51
CA LEU A 726 14.25 0.63 -32.08
C LEU A 726 13.55 1.64 -31.15
N LEU A 727 14.32 2.49 -30.47
CA LEU A 727 13.82 3.51 -29.55
C LEU A 727 14.70 4.75 -29.66
N ASP A 728 14.09 5.91 -29.88
CA ASP A 728 14.69 7.23 -29.69
C ASP A 728 13.72 8.03 -28.81
N THR A 729 14.14 8.40 -27.60
CA THR A 729 13.26 9.16 -26.67
C THR A 729 13.05 10.61 -27.10
N THR A 730 13.74 11.12 -28.11
CA THR A 730 13.51 12.49 -28.61
C THR A 730 12.29 12.62 -29.50
N ALA A 731 11.88 11.54 -30.18
CA ALA A 731 10.67 11.51 -31.00
C ALA A 731 9.40 11.63 -30.13
N GLU A 732 8.46 12.47 -30.58
CA GLU A 732 7.11 12.58 -30.00
C GLU A 732 6.23 11.40 -30.42
N ASP A 733 6.21 11.06 -31.72
CA ASP A 733 5.55 9.86 -32.22
C ASP A 733 6.34 8.61 -31.82
N GLN A 734 5.66 7.68 -31.15
CA GLN A 734 6.19 6.40 -30.69
C GLN A 734 5.31 5.23 -31.18
N SER A 735 4.44 5.46 -32.18
CA SER A 735 3.59 4.43 -32.79
C SER A 735 4.36 3.31 -33.48
N ARG A 736 5.62 3.55 -33.87
CA ARG A 736 6.52 2.60 -34.54
C ARG A 736 7.97 2.79 -34.06
N PRO A 737 8.82 1.75 -34.10
CA PRO A 737 10.27 1.91 -33.97
C PRO A 737 10.82 2.75 -35.14
N PRO A 738 11.91 3.54 -34.95
CA PRO A 738 12.51 4.33 -36.03
C PRO A 738 13.02 3.49 -37.22
N GLY A 739 13.57 2.30 -36.97
CA GLY A 739 14.08 1.39 -38.02
C GLY A 739 15.36 1.89 -38.72
N THR A 740 16.00 2.96 -38.22
CA THR A 740 17.21 3.52 -38.82
C THR A 740 18.39 2.56 -38.65
N GLY A 741 18.95 2.10 -39.77
CA GLY A 741 20.15 1.27 -39.80
C GLY A 741 21.45 2.07 -39.72
N TYR A 742 22.41 1.58 -38.94
CA TYR A 742 23.77 2.13 -38.82
C TYR A 742 24.82 1.02 -39.02
N PRO A 743 25.95 1.29 -39.71
CA PRO A 743 27.04 0.31 -39.83
C PRO A 743 27.80 0.17 -38.50
N ALA A 744 28.26 -1.04 -38.19
CA ALA A 744 29.15 -1.26 -37.05
C ALA A 744 30.50 -0.54 -37.24
N GLY A 745 31.11 -0.06 -36.16
CA GLY A 745 32.25 0.86 -36.22
C GLY A 745 31.91 2.27 -36.74
N GLY A 746 30.64 2.53 -37.09
CA GLY A 746 30.12 3.84 -37.42
C GLY A 746 29.95 4.75 -36.20
N SER A 747 29.15 5.81 -36.33
CA SER A 747 28.80 6.66 -35.18
C SER A 747 27.43 7.28 -35.32
N VAL A 748 26.69 7.30 -34.22
CA VAL A 748 25.40 7.99 -34.09
C VAL A 748 25.60 9.33 -33.36
N THR A 749 24.84 10.35 -33.74
CA THR A 749 24.71 11.57 -32.93
C THR A 749 23.59 11.34 -31.93
N VAL A 750 23.94 11.30 -30.64
CA VAL A 750 23.00 11.15 -29.53
C VAL A 750 22.53 12.56 -29.13
N PRO A 751 21.25 12.90 -29.27
CA PRO A 751 20.74 14.22 -28.88
C PRO A 751 20.91 14.49 -27.38
N GLY A 752 20.99 15.77 -26.99
CA GLY A 752 21.02 16.15 -25.58
C GLY A 752 19.81 15.63 -24.80
N ARG A 753 20.08 15.06 -23.61
CA ARG A 753 19.13 14.44 -22.67
C ARG A 753 18.24 13.39 -23.34
N SER A 754 18.82 12.33 -23.90
CA SER A 754 18.11 11.25 -24.60
C SER A 754 18.61 9.85 -24.25
N LEU A 755 17.75 8.85 -24.49
CA LEU A 755 18.07 7.43 -24.47
C LEU A 755 17.77 6.84 -25.85
N LEU A 756 18.72 6.08 -26.38
CA LEU A 756 18.55 5.28 -27.60
C LEU A 756 18.60 3.78 -27.25
N LEU A 757 17.76 2.98 -27.90
CA LEU A 757 17.90 1.52 -27.91
C LEU A 757 18.15 1.07 -29.35
N LEU A 758 19.26 0.37 -29.55
CA LEU A 758 19.60 -0.26 -30.82
C LEU A 758 19.62 -1.77 -30.65
N ARG A 759 19.09 -2.52 -31.62
CA ARG A 759 19.36 -3.94 -31.80
C ARG A 759 20.67 -4.10 -32.57
N ALA A 760 21.56 -4.96 -32.09
CA ALA A 760 22.74 -5.40 -32.82
C ALA A 760 22.35 -6.54 -33.79
N LEU A 761 22.79 -6.44 -35.04
CA LEU A 761 22.51 -7.40 -36.09
C LEU A 761 23.83 -8.08 -36.54
N PRO A 762 23.95 -9.41 -36.42
CA PRO A 762 25.05 -10.16 -37.02
C PRO A 762 24.87 -10.25 -38.55
N ALA A 763 25.97 -10.48 -39.27
CA ALA A 763 25.95 -10.64 -40.72
C ALA A 763 24.95 -11.74 -41.16
N THR A 764 24.05 -11.39 -42.07
CA THR A 764 23.06 -12.31 -42.63
C THR A 764 23.72 -13.44 -43.41
N THR A 765 23.96 -14.56 -42.75
CA THR A 765 24.18 -15.85 -43.41
C THR A 765 22.92 -16.21 -44.17
N THR A 766 22.93 -15.90 -45.48
CA THR A 766 21.83 -16.26 -46.39
C THR A 766 21.57 -17.76 -46.26
N PRO A 767 20.35 -18.21 -45.92
CA PRO A 767 20.10 -19.61 -45.63
C PRO A 767 20.41 -20.44 -46.86
N ALA A 768 21.37 -21.37 -46.73
CA ALA A 768 21.77 -22.24 -47.82
C ALA A 768 20.52 -22.99 -48.36
N PRO A 769 20.34 -23.08 -49.69
CA PRO A 769 19.14 -23.69 -50.26
C PRO A 769 19.05 -25.14 -49.79
N ARG A 770 17.94 -25.50 -49.12
CA ARG A 770 17.69 -26.87 -48.66
C ARG A 770 17.68 -27.81 -49.85
N THR A 771 18.77 -28.55 -50.06
CA THR A 771 18.86 -29.60 -51.06
C THR A 771 17.87 -30.71 -50.72
N SER A 772 16.83 -30.86 -51.53
CA SER A 772 15.89 -31.97 -51.42
C SER A 772 16.58 -33.27 -51.84
N SER A 773 16.91 -34.12 -50.88
CA SER A 773 17.19 -35.55 -51.08
C SER A 773 15.95 -36.38 -50.79
N HIS A 774 15.75 -37.45 -51.57
CA HIS A 774 14.59 -38.35 -51.51
C HIS A 774 14.50 -39.17 -50.21
#